data_AF-A0A812YL92-F1
#
_entry.id   AF-A0A812YL92-F1
#
_cell.length_a   1.000
_cell.length_b   1.000
_cell.length_c   1.000
_cell.angle_alpha   90.00
_cell.angle_beta   90.00
_cell.angle_gamma   90.00
#
_symmetry.space_group_name_H-M   'P 1'
#
loop_
_entity.id
_entity.type
_entity.pdbx_description
1 polymer ?
#
loop_
_entity_poly.entity_id
_entity_poly.type
_entity_poly.pdbx_seq_one_letter_code
_entity_poly.pdbx_strand_id
1 'polypeptide(L)'
;MPRLARHFVELFVPEPAEEDVKKIFMEVSRQILQVNGAGDGLVAAFSAHQEGSSSARRYKVEDALALATLHLSKLMKDVLRQHAPARLGITSLRDVARLLQGVARAAPHHFTEKIQLAKLWAHEALRTFEDRITTDAGQRRFREVLSQQLETYFGMEPALEGLSFRLDTSSGRYVDSDSQETRLLDSLTEILHDLNGKTAEKGVAIPLRPFGDLLQHALRVARVLLMPSGHMLCIGPTNSGRRTACLVGARLANAEATDVVSKLALRPPADIEEEFFAILRNSMIRAATLGERQLLVLQLVNGIKPWEALLERFLDTFHTIARHGDVQGAWTSEQQEVALKALANDENFLQESQHFGRWLAFVQFSRKALHTVLVAQDTDWAVSRPGYLNCVHVDCYAPLVEEALIGVASMMTGIDRDMSHKDSNFSTLQVAKAVSACKEQSDFVHGNEPFCMNICSALDGLPGIYELVPKVATGHVPAMGDFVDLVHGFVLSCTAAIARSRALRERLLRVSESLLQVIHVVEEFLGPVKEWLDKRRLLRDEAGKLALQITEAQAEVGRKQLVVDQDSEAVDLSERRLRHAVKEVGEISSEIDEAMFSYEASAELLAGVMTPANITMLNNAEQESFLIQVTLGCLANALGLPDERGRWILPNDGSTPALIRQLDVDTVPRDAMAEMDGLDLSQDPGKTEDTNQAIAIAEVIATFGQALSQVSRLRRRLGQVGNAKWEEETTLEQARAKLQESRVVLSQSQDELDNLKALQGLAPKQQLQSFQTGGLAPQNNEAVSSAAVTFADLDAVPRSESLSDSFKVSLVRPEGEPANSGQKTIVEQASQQLLSDEERQTLDDYDAIFEKYSLFCNGRWLGVQVLQDSQDLLYLQHIVYMKKPDVIIETGTYKGGLTYFFATILDWIQREEETDRPSYVLSVDRHHPDLVFAANWFCPPCADCVRSYTTPVWGRKVRFIQGLADSQDTFQEVAGNLHDLGLLEPPKGDIKESKTIVVNLDANHEFDGLLKELVYYAPFVTKNSYLIVQDAKLDKIWGAAGPTAAMQAFLRLCPPGEFVVEDELKFHAYSQHIYLRRAQVTVPHSHFMQAAMKVAAGTA
;
A
#
# COMPACT_ATOMS: atom_id res chain seq x y z
N MET A 1 -29.06 -83.90 -5.67
CA MET A 1 -28.40 -83.20 -4.53
C MET A 1 -27.03 -82.67 -4.94
N PRO A 2 -26.70 -81.41 -4.59
CA PRO A 2 -25.35 -80.85 -4.64
C PRO A 2 -24.34 -81.79 -3.97
N ARG A 3 -23.06 -81.76 -4.39
CA ARG A 3 -22.04 -82.73 -3.93
C ARG A 3 -21.94 -82.84 -2.41
N LEU A 4 -21.98 -81.71 -1.70
CA LEU A 4 -21.85 -81.67 -0.23
C LEU A 4 -23.04 -82.36 0.47
N ALA A 5 -24.26 -82.08 0.03
CA ALA A 5 -25.50 -82.60 0.62
C ALA A 5 -25.65 -84.13 0.55
N ARG A 6 -24.81 -84.83 -0.24
CA ARG A 6 -24.81 -86.30 -0.30
C ARG A 6 -24.10 -86.96 0.88
N HIS A 7 -23.28 -86.19 1.60
CA HIS A 7 -22.45 -86.69 2.71
C HIS A 7 -23.05 -86.36 4.09
N PHE A 8 -24.11 -85.55 4.14
CA PHE A 8 -24.73 -85.11 5.38
C PHE A 8 -26.23 -85.37 5.37
N VAL A 9 -26.80 -85.67 6.54
CA VAL A 9 -28.25 -85.70 6.72
C VAL A 9 -28.72 -84.29 7.00
N GLU A 10 -29.51 -83.72 6.10
CA GLU A 10 -30.15 -82.42 6.30
C GLU A 10 -31.43 -82.61 7.13
N LEU A 11 -31.43 -82.08 8.36
CA LEU A 11 -32.60 -82.03 9.23
C LEU A 11 -33.21 -80.63 9.16
N PHE A 12 -34.43 -80.53 8.65
CA PHE A 12 -35.17 -79.28 8.64
C PHE A 12 -35.76 -79.00 10.02
N VAL A 13 -35.43 -77.85 10.61
CA VAL A 13 -36.01 -77.38 11.87
C VAL A 13 -36.96 -76.22 11.53
N PRO A 14 -38.30 -76.42 11.57
CA PRO A 14 -39.26 -75.36 11.33
C PRO A 14 -39.21 -74.30 12.45
N GLU A 15 -39.78 -73.12 12.18
CA GLU A 15 -40.02 -72.14 13.25
C GLU A 15 -40.89 -72.77 14.35
N PRO A 16 -40.57 -72.54 15.64
CA PRO A 16 -41.35 -73.07 16.74
C PRO A 16 -42.78 -72.51 16.70
N ALA A 17 -43.75 -73.35 17.08
CA ALA A 17 -45.15 -72.92 17.14
C ALA A 17 -45.31 -71.72 18.10
N GLU A 18 -46.18 -70.78 17.74
CA GLU A 18 -46.36 -69.55 18.52
C GLU A 18 -46.76 -69.82 19.98
N GLU A 19 -47.54 -70.88 20.23
CA GLU A 19 -47.90 -71.29 21.59
C GLU A 19 -46.69 -71.73 22.42
N ASP A 20 -45.74 -72.42 21.80
CA ASP A 20 -44.54 -72.91 22.51
C ASP A 20 -43.60 -71.74 22.82
N VAL A 21 -43.45 -70.79 21.89
CA VAL A 21 -42.72 -69.54 22.13
C VAL A 21 -43.35 -68.75 23.29
N LYS A 22 -44.68 -68.65 23.32
CA LYS A 22 -45.39 -68.01 24.44
C LYS A 22 -45.10 -68.69 25.77
N LYS A 23 -45.21 -70.02 25.84
CA LYS A 23 -44.92 -70.79 27.07
C LYS A 23 -43.49 -70.56 27.56
N ILE A 24 -42.51 -70.57 26.67
CA ILE A 24 -41.10 -70.34 27.01
C ILE A 24 -40.93 -68.97 27.67
N PHE A 25 -41.40 -67.90 27.02
CA PHE A 25 -41.19 -66.54 27.52
C PHE A 25 -42.08 -66.18 28.71
N MET A 26 -43.23 -66.84 28.89
CA MET A 26 -44.02 -66.77 30.13
C MET A 26 -43.27 -67.37 31.31
N GLU A 27 -42.62 -68.52 31.14
CA GLU A 27 -41.80 -69.14 32.19
C GLU A 27 -40.58 -68.27 32.52
N VAL A 28 -39.90 -67.73 31.52
CA VAL A 28 -38.80 -66.78 31.73
C VAL A 28 -39.28 -65.55 32.52
N SER A 29 -40.42 -64.97 32.12
CA SER A 29 -40.99 -63.81 32.81
C SER A 29 -41.35 -64.12 34.26
N ARG A 30 -41.91 -65.31 34.53
CA ARG A 30 -42.18 -65.79 35.89
C ARG A 30 -40.92 -65.87 36.74
N GLN A 31 -39.83 -66.44 36.21
CA GLN A 31 -38.57 -66.54 36.94
C GLN A 31 -37.97 -65.16 37.23
N ILE A 32 -38.05 -64.23 36.28
CA ILE A 32 -37.58 -62.85 36.48
C ILE A 32 -38.30 -62.18 37.65
N LEU A 33 -39.63 -62.34 37.73
CA LEU A 33 -40.45 -61.79 38.81
C LEU A 33 -40.12 -62.43 40.16
N GLN A 34 -39.90 -63.75 40.19
CA GLN A 34 -39.56 -64.48 41.43
C GLN A 34 -38.19 -64.07 41.97
N VAL A 35 -37.16 -64.01 41.12
CA VAL A 35 -35.78 -63.67 41.54
C VAL A 35 -35.68 -62.24 42.05
N ASN A 36 -36.45 -61.31 41.47
CA ASN A 36 -36.42 -59.90 41.87
C ASN A 36 -37.42 -59.53 42.98
N GLY A 37 -38.11 -60.52 43.56
CA GLY A 37 -38.96 -60.31 44.73
C GLY A 37 -40.27 -59.56 44.44
N ALA A 38 -40.93 -59.86 43.31
CA ALA A 38 -42.26 -59.32 43.01
C ALA A 38 -43.24 -59.63 44.15
N GLY A 39 -43.74 -58.58 44.82
CA GLY A 39 -44.61 -58.73 45.99
C GLY A 39 -46.07 -59.09 45.65
N ASP A 40 -46.81 -59.62 46.62
CA ASP A 40 -48.24 -59.97 46.48
C ASP A 40 -49.10 -58.78 46.01
N GLY A 41 -48.68 -57.54 46.34
CA GLY A 41 -49.33 -56.31 45.89
C GLY A 41 -49.29 -56.10 44.37
N LEU A 42 -48.18 -56.44 43.71
CA LEU A 42 -48.07 -56.34 42.24
C LEU A 42 -48.98 -57.37 41.56
N VAL A 43 -48.96 -58.61 42.07
CA VAL A 43 -49.79 -59.71 41.57
C VAL A 43 -51.28 -59.37 41.73
N ALA A 44 -51.66 -58.78 42.86
CA ALA A 44 -53.02 -58.29 43.10
C ALA A 44 -53.40 -57.14 42.15
N ALA A 45 -52.49 -56.18 41.89
CA ALA A 45 -52.77 -55.03 41.01
C ALA A 45 -53.03 -55.41 39.54
N PHE A 46 -52.43 -56.49 39.03
CA PHE A 46 -52.75 -57.04 37.71
C PHE A 46 -54.03 -57.90 37.70
N SER A 47 -54.42 -58.40 38.87
CA SER A 47 -55.62 -59.23 39.05
C SER A 47 -56.89 -58.42 39.38
N ALA A 48 -56.73 -57.18 39.87
CA ALA A 48 -57.81 -56.29 40.29
C ALA A 48 -58.58 -55.65 39.11
N HIS A 49 -59.88 -55.43 39.29
CA HIS A 49 -60.76 -54.77 38.32
C HIS A 49 -60.56 -53.24 38.36
N GLN A 50 -60.34 -52.59 37.21
CA GLN A 50 -60.54 -51.15 37.09
C GLN A 50 -61.98 -50.90 36.61
N GLU A 51 -62.79 -50.26 37.46
CA GLU A 51 -64.14 -49.81 37.07
C GLU A 51 -64.00 -48.67 36.05
N GLY A 52 -64.34 -48.92 34.78
CA GLY A 52 -64.47 -47.86 33.76
C GLY A 52 -64.03 -48.18 32.33
N SER A 53 -63.27 -49.26 32.07
CA SER A 53 -62.83 -49.59 30.70
C SER A 53 -63.43 -50.91 30.20
N SER A 54 -64.29 -50.83 29.19
CA SER A 54 -65.06 -51.94 28.61
C SER A 54 -64.27 -52.96 27.79
N SER A 55 -62.92 -52.91 27.80
CA SER A 55 -62.07 -53.75 26.93
C SER A 55 -60.82 -54.36 27.58
N ALA A 56 -60.53 -54.12 28.87
CA ALA A 56 -59.30 -54.60 29.50
C ALA A 56 -59.35 -56.12 29.80
N ARG A 57 -58.59 -56.92 29.03
CA ARG A 57 -58.37 -58.35 29.29
C ARG A 57 -57.53 -58.52 30.58
N ARG A 58 -57.92 -59.48 31.43
CA ARG A 58 -57.15 -59.85 32.63
C ARG A 58 -55.94 -60.68 32.23
N TYR A 59 -54.75 -60.20 32.57
CA TYR A 59 -53.50 -60.95 32.42
C TYR A 59 -52.84 -61.10 33.78
N LYS A 60 -52.24 -62.27 34.05
CA LYS A 60 -51.27 -62.36 35.14
C LYS A 60 -50.05 -61.50 34.80
N VAL A 61 -49.28 -61.08 35.81
CA VAL A 61 -48.08 -60.23 35.62
C VAL A 61 -47.11 -60.88 34.62
N GLU A 62 -46.84 -62.18 34.77
CA GLU A 62 -45.93 -62.91 33.89
C GLU A 62 -46.46 -63.03 32.45
N ASP A 63 -47.79 -63.17 32.30
CA ASP A 63 -48.45 -63.28 31.01
C ASP A 63 -48.45 -61.94 30.28
N ALA A 64 -48.73 -60.85 31.01
CA ALA A 64 -48.69 -59.49 30.49
C ALA A 64 -47.28 -59.15 29.97
N LEU A 65 -46.24 -59.41 30.78
CA LEU A 65 -44.86 -59.11 30.42
C LEU A 65 -44.40 -59.90 29.18
N ALA A 66 -44.70 -61.20 29.13
CA ALA A 66 -44.32 -62.05 28.00
C ALA A 66 -45.09 -61.71 26.72
N LEU A 67 -46.41 -61.56 26.79
CA LEU A 67 -47.26 -61.31 25.63
C LEU A 67 -47.05 -59.91 25.06
N ALA A 68 -46.92 -58.88 25.91
CA ALA A 68 -46.60 -57.53 25.45
C ALA A 68 -45.28 -57.50 24.68
N THR A 69 -44.25 -58.17 25.19
CA THR A 69 -42.94 -58.24 24.54
C THR A 69 -42.99 -58.99 23.20
N LEU A 70 -43.67 -60.14 23.15
CA LEU A 70 -43.80 -60.94 21.92
C LEU A 70 -44.61 -60.22 20.84
N HIS A 71 -45.71 -59.56 21.22
CA HIS A 71 -46.53 -58.80 20.27
C HIS A 71 -45.83 -57.53 19.80
N LEU A 72 -45.16 -56.81 20.70
CA LEU A 72 -44.32 -55.68 20.32
C LEU A 72 -43.27 -56.11 19.28
N SER A 73 -42.53 -57.20 19.53
CA SER A 73 -41.53 -57.72 18.60
C SER A 73 -42.11 -58.05 17.22
N LYS A 74 -43.34 -58.59 17.16
CA LYS A 74 -44.04 -58.84 15.88
C LYS A 74 -44.40 -57.55 15.15
N LEU A 75 -44.97 -56.56 15.84
CA LEU A 75 -45.35 -55.27 15.26
C LEU A 75 -44.12 -54.47 14.80
N MET A 76 -43.00 -54.62 15.50
CA MET A 76 -41.74 -53.96 15.16
C MET A 76 -41.10 -54.44 13.86
N LYS A 77 -41.47 -55.62 13.35
CA LYS A 77 -40.97 -56.12 12.05
C LYS A 77 -41.18 -55.12 10.92
N ASP A 78 -42.38 -54.56 10.84
CA ASP A 78 -42.74 -53.66 9.74
C ASP A 78 -42.21 -52.26 9.98
N VAL A 79 -42.25 -51.76 11.22
CA VAL A 79 -41.73 -50.44 11.60
C VAL A 79 -40.23 -50.36 11.32
N LEU A 80 -39.45 -51.34 11.77
CA LEU A 80 -38.00 -51.36 11.55
C LEU A 80 -37.64 -51.57 10.09
N ARG A 81 -38.42 -52.35 9.33
CA ARG A 81 -38.20 -52.50 7.89
C ARG A 81 -38.37 -51.18 7.14
N GLN A 82 -39.30 -50.33 7.56
CA GLN A 82 -39.62 -49.06 6.91
C GLN A 82 -38.72 -47.90 7.37
N HIS A 83 -38.33 -47.87 8.65
CA HIS A 83 -37.75 -46.68 9.28
C HIS A 83 -36.33 -46.86 9.83
N ALA A 84 -35.81 -48.08 9.94
CA ALA A 84 -34.40 -48.29 10.27
C ALA A 84 -33.53 -48.10 9.00
N PRO A 85 -32.26 -47.70 9.14
CA PRO A 85 -31.32 -47.68 8.03
C PRO A 85 -31.34 -49.02 7.28
N ALA A 86 -31.30 -48.96 5.95
CA ALA A 86 -31.49 -50.12 5.09
C ALA A 86 -30.68 -51.32 5.60
N ARG A 87 -31.36 -52.47 5.77
CA ARG A 87 -30.76 -53.77 6.16
C ARG A 87 -30.46 -53.99 7.66
N LEU A 88 -30.77 -53.02 8.56
CA LEU A 88 -30.75 -53.22 10.03
C LEU A 88 -32.10 -53.68 10.64
N GLY A 89 -33.17 -53.73 9.84
CA GLY A 89 -34.53 -54.01 10.30
C GLY A 89 -34.85 -55.49 10.61
N ILE A 90 -33.86 -56.28 11.04
CA ILE A 90 -34.05 -57.70 11.38
C ILE A 90 -34.52 -57.79 12.84
N THR A 91 -35.66 -58.44 13.05
CA THR A 91 -36.14 -58.82 14.39
C THR A 91 -36.00 -60.33 14.60
N SER A 92 -35.58 -60.74 15.79
CA SER A 92 -35.56 -62.16 16.16
C SER A 92 -36.03 -62.38 17.60
N LEU A 93 -36.21 -63.64 18.00
CA LEU A 93 -36.48 -64.00 19.40
C LEU A 93 -35.36 -63.56 20.36
N ARG A 94 -34.17 -63.20 19.85
CA ARG A 94 -33.11 -62.61 20.67
C ARG A 94 -33.44 -61.21 21.14
N ASP A 95 -34.22 -60.45 20.38
CA ASP A 95 -34.64 -59.11 20.80
C ASP A 95 -35.64 -59.20 21.97
N VAL A 96 -36.53 -60.19 21.93
CA VAL A 96 -37.43 -60.54 23.05
C VAL A 96 -36.61 -60.93 24.29
N ALA A 97 -35.60 -61.79 24.11
CA ALA A 97 -34.72 -62.20 25.20
C ALA A 97 -33.92 -61.04 25.79
N ARG A 98 -33.38 -60.13 24.97
CA ARG A 98 -32.63 -58.94 25.41
C ARG A 98 -33.49 -57.97 26.20
N LEU A 99 -34.72 -57.72 25.75
CA LEU A 99 -35.65 -56.85 26.46
C LEU A 99 -35.94 -57.40 27.85
N LEU A 100 -36.30 -58.68 27.95
CA LEU A 100 -36.54 -59.34 29.24
C LEU A 100 -35.28 -59.44 30.11
N GLN A 101 -34.11 -59.67 29.49
CA GLN A 101 -32.83 -59.64 30.20
C GLN A 101 -32.53 -58.27 30.80
N GLY A 102 -32.88 -57.19 30.10
CA GLY A 102 -32.79 -55.82 30.62
C GLY A 102 -33.73 -55.59 31.80
N VAL A 103 -34.99 -56.02 31.69
CA VAL A 103 -35.98 -55.95 32.78
C VAL A 103 -35.47 -56.70 34.02
N ALA A 104 -34.89 -57.89 33.83
CA ALA A 104 -34.38 -58.73 34.91
C ALA A 104 -33.27 -58.11 35.77
N ARG A 105 -32.67 -57.00 35.31
CA ARG A 105 -31.56 -56.31 35.98
C ARG A 105 -31.98 -55.11 36.82
N ALA A 106 -33.25 -54.74 36.80
CA ALA A 106 -33.73 -53.64 37.62
C ALA A 106 -33.66 -53.99 39.11
N ALA A 107 -33.55 -52.96 39.96
CA ALA A 107 -33.58 -53.18 41.39
C ALA A 107 -34.98 -53.66 41.86
N PRO A 108 -35.06 -54.46 42.95
CA PRO A 108 -36.31 -55.08 43.43
C PRO A 108 -37.51 -54.13 43.58
N HIS A 109 -37.28 -52.86 43.92
CA HIS A 109 -38.35 -51.86 44.05
C HIS A 109 -39.12 -51.60 42.74
N HIS A 110 -38.56 -51.90 41.57
CA HIS A 110 -39.32 -51.76 40.32
C HIS A 110 -40.38 -52.86 40.13
N PHE A 111 -40.33 -53.92 40.95
CA PHE A 111 -41.23 -55.06 40.92
C PHE A 111 -42.28 -55.02 42.04
N THR A 112 -42.47 -53.86 42.69
CA THR A 112 -43.48 -53.69 43.74
C THR A 112 -44.80 -53.13 43.20
N GLU A 113 -44.73 -52.16 42.29
CA GLU A 113 -45.91 -51.49 41.74
C GLU A 113 -46.05 -51.69 40.23
N LYS A 114 -47.29 -51.77 39.77
CA LYS A 114 -47.64 -51.97 38.35
C LYS A 114 -47.05 -50.87 37.47
N ILE A 115 -47.06 -49.62 37.95
CA ILE A 115 -46.55 -48.45 37.23
C ILE A 115 -45.03 -48.52 37.04
N GLN A 116 -44.30 -48.97 38.05
CA GLN A 116 -42.83 -49.07 37.99
C GLN A 116 -42.41 -50.16 37.01
N LEU A 117 -43.07 -51.33 37.04
CA LEU A 117 -42.81 -52.41 36.09
C LEU A 117 -43.16 -52.00 34.64
N ALA A 118 -44.27 -51.29 34.44
CA ALA A 118 -44.67 -50.81 33.13
C ALA A 118 -43.68 -49.78 32.56
N LYS A 119 -43.23 -48.83 33.39
CA LYS A 119 -42.18 -47.86 33.01
C LYS A 119 -40.87 -48.55 32.67
N LEU A 120 -40.44 -49.53 33.48
CA LEU A 120 -39.22 -50.30 33.23
C LEU A 120 -39.30 -51.07 31.91
N TRP A 121 -40.42 -51.75 31.66
CA TRP A 121 -40.65 -52.46 30.41
C TRP A 121 -40.64 -51.51 29.20
N ALA A 122 -41.28 -50.34 29.31
CA ALA A 122 -41.28 -49.33 28.27
C ALA A 122 -39.86 -48.80 27.99
N HIS A 123 -39.06 -48.56 29.04
CA HIS A 123 -37.66 -48.17 28.89
C HIS A 123 -36.84 -49.22 28.13
N GLU A 124 -36.98 -50.49 28.50
CA GLU A 124 -36.28 -51.59 27.80
C GLU A 124 -36.74 -51.78 26.36
N ALA A 125 -38.01 -51.50 26.07
CA ALA A 125 -38.54 -51.48 24.72
C ALA A 125 -37.90 -50.37 23.86
N LEU A 126 -37.79 -49.14 24.40
CA LEU A 126 -37.10 -48.03 23.72
C LEU A 126 -35.65 -48.41 23.41
N ARG A 127 -34.92 -48.96 24.39
CA ARG A 127 -33.50 -49.36 24.23
C ARG A 127 -33.25 -50.57 23.33
N THR A 128 -34.27 -51.38 23.06
CA THR A 128 -34.15 -52.56 22.21
C THR A 128 -34.52 -52.26 20.76
N PHE A 129 -35.52 -51.40 20.56
CA PHE A 129 -36.15 -51.16 19.26
C PHE A 129 -36.03 -49.71 18.77
N GLU A 130 -36.26 -48.70 19.60
CA GLU A 130 -36.20 -47.27 19.19
C GLU A 130 -34.78 -46.83 18.85
N ASP A 131 -33.77 -47.31 19.59
CA ASP A 131 -32.34 -46.99 19.35
C ASP A 131 -31.85 -47.37 17.94
N ARG A 132 -32.62 -48.16 17.17
CA ARG A 132 -32.34 -48.54 15.76
C ARG A 132 -33.01 -47.61 14.73
N ILE A 133 -33.84 -46.67 15.18
CA ILE A 133 -34.68 -45.81 14.34
C ILE A 133 -34.13 -44.39 14.38
N THR A 134 -33.71 -43.89 13.22
CA THR A 134 -33.17 -42.52 13.08
C THR A 134 -34.18 -41.51 12.57
N THR A 135 -35.37 -41.93 12.14
CA THR A 135 -36.39 -41.04 11.56
C THR A 135 -37.46 -40.66 12.57
N ASP A 136 -37.80 -39.37 12.66
CA ASP A 136 -38.82 -38.87 13.59
C ASP A 136 -40.20 -39.49 13.35
N ALA A 137 -40.54 -39.78 12.09
CA ALA A 137 -41.77 -40.50 11.73
C ALA A 137 -41.77 -41.92 12.31
N GLY A 138 -40.63 -42.62 12.22
CA GLY A 138 -40.47 -43.96 12.78
C GLY A 138 -40.50 -43.99 14.30
N GLN A 139 -39.85 -43.02 14.95
CA GLN A 139 -39.87 -42.88 16.41
C GLN A 139 -41.29 -42.57 16.93
N ARG A 140 -42.01 -41.65 16.29
CA ARG A 140 -43.42 -41.39 16.60
C ARG A 140 -44.27 -42.65 16.43
N ARG A 141 -44.12 -43.35 15.31
CA ARG A 141 -44.83 -44.60 15.06
C ARG A 141 -44.51 -45.68 16.10
N PHE A 142 -43.25 -45.79 16.52
CA PHE A 142 -42.83 -46.70 17.59
C PHE A 142 -43.55 -46.38 18.90
N ARG A 143 -43.54 -45.11 19.30
CA ARG A 143 -44.15 -44.66 20.56
C ARG A 143 -45.67 -44.86 20.56
N GLU A 144 -46.35 -44.71 19.44
CA GLU A 144 -47.77 -45.08 19.29
C GLU A 144 -48.00 -46.57 19.53
N VAL A 145 -47.19 -47.44 18.90
CA VAL A 145 -47.29 -48.89 19.07
C VAL A 145 -47.00 -49.30 20.52
N LEU A 146 -45.96 -48.73 21.12
CA LEU A 146 -45.59 -48.97 22.53
C LEU A 146 -46.73 -48.58 23.46
N SER A 147 -47.33 -47.41 23.24
CA SER A 147 -48.48 -46.88 23.98
C SER A 147 -49.68 -47.84 23.94
N GLN A 148 -50.01 -48.37 22.76
CA GLN A 148 -51.08 -49.35 22.60
C GLN A 148 -50.79 -50.65 23.38
N GLN A 149 -49.53 -51.11 23.42
CA GLN A 149 -49.17 -52.30 24.19
C GLN A 149 -49.25 -52.06 25.71
N LEU A 150 -48.84 -50.87 26.18
CA LEU A 150 -48.98 -50.47 27.58
C LEU A 150 -50.45 -50.45 28.01
N GLU A 151 -51.33 -49.87 27.20
CA GLU A 151 -52.76 -49.83 27.47
C GLU A 151 -53.36 -51.24 27.47
N THR A 152 -53.00 -52.08 26.48
CA THR A 152 -53.59 -53.42 26.32
C THR A 152 -53.17 -54.40 27.41
N TYR A 153 -51.89 -54.44 27.78
CA TYR A 153 -51.33 -55.47 28.68
C TYR A 153 -51.12 -54.97 30.11
N PHE A 154 -50.83 -53.68 30.27
CA PHE A 154 -50.61 -53.07 31.58
C PHE A 154 -51.82 -52.23 32.01
N GLY A 155 -52.79 -51.91 31.14
CA GLY A 155 -53.95 -51.11 31.53
C GLY A 155 -53.56 -49.71 31.99
N MET A 156 -52.55 -49.12 31.34
CA MET A 156 -51.97 -47.84 31.71
C MET A 156 -51.93 -46.91 30.51
N GLU A 157 -52.33 -45.66 30.74
CA GLU A 157 -52.15 -44.58 29.78
C GLU A 157 -50.66 -44.21 29.69
N PRO A 158 -50.13 -43.85 28.52
CA PRO A 158 -48.70 -43.68 28.32
C PRO A 158 -48.25 -42.32 28.85
N ALA A 159 -47.88 -42.26 30.13
CA ALA A 159 -46.98 -41.20 30.60
C ALA A 159 -45.54 -41.59 30.19
N LEU A 160 -45.23 -41.44 28.90
CA LEU A 160 -43.87 -41.65 28.36
C LEU A 160 -42.91 -40.53 28.81
N GLU A 161 -43.45 -39.43 29.31
CA GLU A 161 -42.69 -38.38 30.00
C GLU A 161 -42.16 -38.91 31.34
N GLY A 162 -40.85 -38.80 31.56
CA GLY A 162 -40.21 -39.26 32.80
C GLY A 162 -39.76 -40.73 32.81
N LEU A 163 -39.57 -41.37 31.64
CA LEU A 163 -38.93 -42.70 31.51
C LEU A 163 -37.39 -42.68 31.71
N SER A 164 -36.90 -41.75 32.54
CA SER A 164 -35.49 -41.63 32.90
C SER A 164 -35.16 -42.66 33.98
N PHE A 165 -34.67 -43.83 33.56
CA PHE A 165 -34.01 -44.75 34.46
C PHE A 165 -32.53 -44.41 34.51
N ARG A 166 -32.00 -44.17 35.72
CA ARG A 166 -30.56 -44.02 35.92
C ARG A 166 -29.95 -45.40 36.12
N LEU A 167 -28.86 -45.65 35.40
CA LEU A 167 -28.04 -46.83 35.61
C LEU A 167 -27.05 -46.53 36.74
N ASP A 168 -27.20 -47.19 37.88
CA ASP A 168 -26.19 -47.13 38.94
C ASP A 168 -24.98 -47.95 38.51
N THR A 169 -23.86 -47.27 38.32
CA THR A 169 -22.61 -47.82 37.77
C THR A 169 -21.88 -48.71 38.78
N SER A 170 -22.20 -48.58 40.07
CA SER A 170 -21.64 -49.40 41.15
C SER A 170 -22.37 -50.75 41.28
N SER A 171 -23.71 -50.73 41.24
CA SER A 171 -24.53 -51.94 41.36
C SER A 171 -24.89 -52.59 40.01
N GLY A 172 -24.77 -51.86 38.90
CA GLY A 172 -25.17 -52.30 37.56
C GLY A 172 -26.68 -52.45 37.37
N ARG A 173 -27.49 -51.84 38.26
CA ARG A 173 -28.96 -51.91 38.28
C ARG A 173 -29.59 -50.56 37.93
N TYR A 174 -30.83 -50.60 37.45
CA TYR A 174 -31.65 -49.40 37.29
C TYR A 174 -32.14 -48.86 38.62
N VAL A 175 -32.18 -47.53 38.75
CA VAL A 175 -32.69 -46.76 39.88
C VAL A 175 -33.52 -45.59 39.35
N ASP A 176 -34.62 -45.25 40.02
CA ASP A 176 -35.46 -44.10 39.66
C ASP A 176 -34.65 -42.78 39.68
N SER A 177 -34.89 -41.93 38.67
CA SER A 177 -34.15 -40.70 38.39
C SER A 177 -34.80 -39.44 39.00
N ASP A 178 -35.39 -39.53 40.19
CA ASP A 178 -35.94 -38.37 40.86
C ASP A 178 -34.80 -37.39 41.21
N SER A 179 -34.61 -36.37 40.37
CA SER A 179 -33.85 -35.12 40.62
C SER A 179 -32.29 -35.11 40.60
N GLN A 180 -31.60 -35.92 39.78
CA GLN A 180 -30.11 -35.86 39.68
C GLN A 180 -29.51 -35.87 38.26
N GLU A 181 -30.25 -35.43 37.24
CA GLU A 181 -29.70 -35.26 35.88
C GLU A 181 -28.47 -34.33 35.88
N THR A 182 -28.50 -33.28 36.70
CA THR A 182 -27.39 -32.34 36.92
C THR A 182 -26.10 -33.02 37.39
N ARG A 183 -26.17 -33.98 38.33
CA ARG A 183 -24.97 -34.67 38.85
C ARG A 183 -24.33 -35.61 37.81
N LEU A 184 -25.16 -36.21 36.94
CA LEU A 184 -24.65 -37.01 35.83
C LEU A 184 -23.96 -36.13 34.80
N LEU A 185 -24.55 -34.98 34.47
CA LEU A 185 -23.93 -33.93 33.64
C LEU A 185 -22.58 -33.48 34.21
N ASP A 186 -22.47 -33.30 35.54
CA ASP A 186 -21.21 -32.94 36.20
C ASP A 186 -20.15 -34.06 36.06
N SER A 187 -20.51 -35.31 36.37
CA SER A 187 -19.61 -36.46 36.21
C SER A 187 -19.18 -36.68 34.76
N LEU A 188 -20.07 -36.46 33.79
CA LEU A 188 -19.74 -36.52 32.37
C LEU A 188 -18.77 -35.44 31.97
N THR A 189 -18.96 -34.22 32.49
CA THR A 189 -18.06 -33.10 32.24
C THR A 189 -16.66 -33.41 32.75
N GLU A 190 -16.54 -34.02 33.93
CA GLU A 190 -15.25 -34.45 34.50
C GLU A 190 -14.59 -35.56 33.66
N ILE A 191 -15.35 -36.59 33.25
CA ILE A 191 -14.85 -37.67 32.39
C ILE A 191 -14.38 -37.14 31.04
N LEU A 192 -15.16 -36.25 30.42
CA LEU A 192 -14.81 -35.60 29.16
C LEU A 192 -13.55 -34.73 29.32
N HIS A 193 -13.41 -34.04 30.45
CA HIS A 193 -12.20 -33.27 30.77
C HIS A 193 -10.95 -34.16 30.91
N ASP A 194 -11.03 -35.32 31.60
CA ASP A 194 -9.91 -36.27 31.70
C ASP A 194 -9.54 -36.88 30.32
N LEU A 195 -10.54 -37.22 29.51
CA LEU A 195 -10.32 -37.70 28.13
C LEU A 195 -9.66 -36.62 27.26
N ASN A 196 -10.06 -35.35 27.43
CA ASN A 196 -9.45 -34.20 26.75
C ASN A 196 -8.01 -33.96 27.23
N GLY A 197 -7.72 -34.09 28.53
CA GLY A 197 -6.36 -33.95 29.07
C GLY A 197 -5.38 -34.96 28.46
N LYS A 198 -5.80 -36.23 28.34
CA LYS A 198 -4.99 -37.31 27.72
C LYS A 198 -4.82 -37.17 26.20
N THR A 199 -5.72 -36.47 25.53
CA THR A 199 -5.63 -36.19 24.08
C THR A 199 -4.85 -34.91 23.79
N ALA A 200 -4.87 -33.93 24.70
CA ALA A 200 -4.04 -32.73 24.64
C ALA A 200 -2.53 -33.02 24.70
N GLU A 201 -2.09 -34.02 25.48
CA GLU A 201 -0.69 -34.49 25.49
C GLU A 201 -0.21 -35.04 24.12
N LYS A 202 -1.14 -35.42 23.24
CA LYS A 202 -0.87 -35.91 21.87
C LYS A 202 -1.17 -34.87 20.79
N GLY A 203 -1.41 -33.60 21.16
CA GLY A 203 -1.51 -32.48 20.22
C GLY A 203 -2.88 -32.26 19.56
N VAL A 204 -3.94 -32.95 19.98
CA VAL A 204 -5.30 -32.73 19.46
C VAL A 204 -6.28 -32.59 20.62
N ALA A 205 -6.48 -31.36 21.09
CA ALA A 205 -7.48 -31.05 22.10
C ALA A 205 -8.79 -30.65 21.41
N ILE A 206 -9.77 -31.55 21.33
CA ILE A 206 -11.14 -31.20 20.96
C ILE A 206 -11.90 -30.92 22.26
N PRO A 207 -12.37 -29.69 22.50
CA PRO A 207 -13.12 -29.38 23.71
C PRO A 207 -14.51 -30.05 23.63
N LEU A 208 -14.66 -31.20 24.29
CA LEU A 208 -15.92 -31.94 24.37
C LEU A 208 -16.76 -31.45 25.56
N ARG A 209 -17.89 -30.77 25.33
CA ARG A 209 -18.95 -30.53 26.33
C ARG A 209 -20.02 -31.62 26.21
N PRO A 210 -20.63 -32.12 27.31
CA PRO A 210 -21.79 -32.99 27.19
C PRO A 210 -22.96 -32.23 26.55
N PHE A 211 -23.35 -32.64 25.35
CA PHE A 211 -24.65 -32.34 24.77
C PHE A 211 -25.59 -33.51 25.04
N GLY A 212 -26.90 -33.25 25.09
CA GLY A 212 -27.92 -34.24 25.51
C GLY A 212 -27.80 -35.57 24.77
N ASP A 213 -27.54 -35.54 23.46
CA ASP A 213 -27.40 -36.75 22.64
C ASP A 213 -26.16 -37.57 23.00
N LEU A 214 -25.01 -36.94 23.22
CA LEU A 214 -23.78 -37.65 23.63
C LEU A 214 -23.98 -38.38 24.96
N LEU A 215 -24.66 -37.72 25.91
CA LEU A 215 -25.01 -38.30 27.19
C LEU A 215 -25.91 -39.53 26.98
N GLN A 216 -26.97 -39.40 26.19
CA GLN A 216 -27.86 -40.53 25.90
C GLN A 216 -27.11 -41.71 25.26
N HIS A 217 -26.27 -41.46 24.26
CA HIS A 217 -25.46 -42.48 23.60
C HIS A 217 -24.43 -43.11 24.55
N ALA A 218 -23.77 -42.33 25.40
CA ALA A 218 -22.84 -42.84 26.40
C ALA A 218 -23.55 -43.72 27.46
N LEU A 219 -24.77 -43.35 27.87
CA LEU A 219 -25.59 -44.18 28.76
C LEU A 219 -26.04 -45.48 28.08
N ARG A 220 -26.37 -45.45 26.77
CA ARG A 220 -26.66 -46.67 25.99
C ARG A 220 -25.45 -47.60 25.97
N VAL A 221 -24.25 -47.07 25.73
CA VAL A 221 -23.00 -47.85 25.82
C VAL A 221 -22.82 -48.42 27.23
N ALA A 222 -22.87 -47.57 28.25
CA ALA A 222 -22.66 -47.99 29.64
C ALA A 222 -23.64 -49.12 30.04
N ARG A 223 -24.90 -49.00 29.63
CA ARG A 223 -25.94 -50.04 29.79
C ARG A 223 -25.52 -51.36 29.16
N VAL A 224 -25.04 -51.34 27.92
CA VAL A 224 -24.58 -52.56 27.22
C VAL A 224 -23.39 -53.19 27.92
N LEU A 225 -22.43 -52.39 28.39
CA LEU A 225 -21.26 -52.90 29.12
C LEU A 225 -21.58 -53.51 30.49
N LEU A 226 -22.69 -53.10 31.10
CA LEU A 226 -23.12 -53.71 32.36
C LEU A 226 -23.85 -55.04 32.12
N MET A 227 -24.34 -55.31 30.91
CA MET A 227 -24.94 -56.59 30.53
C MET A 227 -23.87 -57.65 30.26
N PRO A 228 -23.96 -58.87 30.84
CA PRO A 228 -23.02 -59.94 30.53
C PRO A 228 -23.09 -60.28 29.04
N SER A 229 -21.94 -60.43 28.39
CA SER A 229 -21.83 -60.60 26.93
C SER A 229 -22.54 -59.50 26.12
N GLY A 230 -22.57 -58.28 26.67
CA GLY A 230 -23.07 -57.10 25.97
C GLY A 230 -22.07 -56.61 24.92
N HIS A 231 -22.41 -56.75 23.65
CA HIS A 231 -21.64 -56.24 22.52
C HIS A 231 -22.49 -55.23 21.76
N MET A 232 -21.87 -54.26 21.08
CA MET A 232 -22.59 -53.14 20.48
C MET A 232 -22.05 -52.75 19.10
N LEU A 233 -22.94 -52.21 18.28
CA LEU A 233 -22.67 -51.65 16.98
C LEU A 233 -23.19 -50.21 16.94
N CYS A 234 -22.27 -49.26 16.75
CA CYS A 234 -22.56 -47.85 16.66
C CYS A 234 -22.49 -47.41 15.18
N ILE A 235 -23.63 -47.05 14.60
CA ILE A 235 -23.74 -46.66 13.19
C ILE A 235 -24.13 -45.20 13.08
N GLY A 236 -23.53 -44.47 12.15
CA GLY A 236 -23.93 -43.09 11.88
C GLY A 236 -22.93 -42.34 11.00
N PRO A 237 -23.23 -41.07 10.66
CA PRO A 237 -22.38 -40.28 9.80
C PRO A 237 -20.99 -40.02 10.42
N THR A 238 -20.01 -39.71 9.58
CA THR A 238 -18.64 -39.40 10.03
C THR A 238 -18.65 -38.27 11.05
N ASN A 239 -17.86 -38.41 12.11
CA ASN A 239 -17.74 -37.44 13.20
C ASN A 239 -19.01 -37.17 14.03
N SER A 240 -20.00 -38.07 14.06
CA SER A 240 -21.17 -38.00 14.96
C SER A 240 -20.88 -38.30 16.44
N GLY A 241 -19.61 -38.31 16.87
CA GLY A 241 -19.23 -38.57 18.27
C GLY A 241 -19.30 -40.03 18.73
N ARG A 242 -19.54 -41.00 17.83
CA ARG A 242 -19.66 -42.45 18.14
C ARG A 242 -18.52 -43.01 18.98
N ARG A 243 -17.28 -42.78 18.55
CA ARG A 243 -16.08 -43.23 19.26
C ARG A 243 -16.03 -42.62 20.66
N THR A 244 -16.27 -41.32 20.78
CA THR A 244 -16.30 -40.59 22.04
C THR A 244 -17.35 -41.14 22.99
N ALA A 245 -18.57 -41.36 22.52
CA ALA A 245 -19.65 -41.96 23.30
C ALA A 245 -19.26 -43.34 23.86
N CYS A 246 -18.53 -44.14 23.09
CA CYS A 246 -18.04 -45.45 23.53
C CYS A 246 -17.02 -45.34 24.67
N LEU A 247 -16.07 -44.41 24.56
CA LEU A 247 -15.04 -44.20 25.58
C LEU A 247 -15.63 -43.60 26.87
N VAL A 248 -16.55 -42.64 26.74
CA VAL A 248 -17.27 -42.05 27.89
C VAL A 248 -18.15 -43.10 28.56
N GLY A 249 -18.93 -43.84 27.78
CA GLY A 249 -19.79 -44.92 28.29
C GLY A 249 -19.00 -46.02 29.00
N ALA A 250 -17.82 -46.36 28.52
CA ALA A 250 -16.92 -47.27 29.21
C ALA A 250 -16.47 -46.71 30.56
N ARG A 251 -16.09 -45.44 30.63
CA ARG A 251 -15.68 -44.82 31.88
C ARG A 251 -16.83 -44.76 32.89
N LEU A 252 -18.04 -44.44 32.42
CA LEU A 252 -19.26 -44.50 33.24
C LEU A 252 -19.48 -45.91 33.80
N ALA A 253 -19.30 -46.95 32.99
CA ALA A 253 -19.45 -48.34 33.43
C ALA A 253 -18.25 -48.90 34.23
N ASN A 254 -17.28 -48.05 34.60
CA ASN A 254 -16.00 -48.46 35.19
C ASN A 254 -15.29 -49.55 34.38
N ALA A 255 -15.39 -49.47 33.06
CA ALA A 255 -14.73 -50.36 32.12
C ALA A 255 -13.47 -49.71 31.55
N GLU A 256 -12.44 -50.52 31.31
CA GLU A 256 -11.26 -50.11 30.58
C GLU A 256 -11.50 -50.25 29.08
N ALA A 257 -11.50 -49.12 28.37
CA ALA A 257 -11.63 -49.10 26.92
C ALA A 257 -10.26 -49.09 26.24
N THR A 258 -10.07 -49.98 25.28
CA THR A 258 -8.96 -49.96 24.33
C THR A 258 -9.49 -49.62 22.95
N ASP A 259 -9.05 -48.47 22.44
CA ASP A 259 -9.17 -48.12 21.02
C ASP A 259 -8.11 -48.89 20.22
N VAL A 260 -8.57 -49.89 19.47
CA VAL A 260 -7.72 -50.82 18.73
C VAL A 260 -7.00 -50.10 17.59
N VAL A 261 -7.71 -49.28 16.83
CA VAL A 261 -7.14 -48.60 15.65
C VAL A 261 -6.08 -47.60 16.09
N SER A 262 -6.38 -46.78 17.10
CA SER A 262 -5.42 -45.77 17.59
C SER A 262 -4.16 -46.40 18.21
N LYS A 263 -4.25 -47.57 18.84
CA LYS A 263 -3.07 -48.30 19.36
C LYS A 263 -2.21 -48.90 18.24
N LEU A 264 -2.83 -49.32 17.14
CA LEU A 264 -2.15 -50.00 16.04
C LEU A 264 -1.68 -49.04 14.93
N ALA A 265 -2.20 -47.82 14.86
CA ALA A 265 -1.97 -46.85 13.77
C ALA A 265 -0.49 -46.53 13.48
N LEU A 266 0.38 -46.63 14.50
CA LEU A 266 1.82 -46.33 14.38
C LEU A 266 2.70 -47.59 14.20
N ARG A 267 2.10 -48.79 14.12
CA ARG A 267 2.84 -50.05 14.05
C ARG A 267 3.18 -50.43 12.60
N PRO A 268 4.32 -51.10 12.35
CA PRO A 268 4.63 -51.65 11.05
C PRO A 268 3.56 -52.67 10.61
N PRO A 269 3.14 -52.71 9.33
CA PRO A 269 2.09 -53.61 8.86
C PRO A 269 2.26 -55.09 9.21
N ALA A 270 3.51 -55.58 9.27
CA ALA A 270 3.83 -56.97 9.59
C ALA A 270 3.48 -57.37 11.04
N ASP A 271 3.44 -56.41 11.97
CA ASP A 271 3.26 -56.67 13.41
C ASP A 271 1.81 -56.41 13.86
N ILE A 272 0.96 -55.82 13.01
CA ILE A 272 -0.39 -55.36 13.37
C ILE A 272 -1.28 -56.52 13.86
N GLU A 273 -1.22 -57.69 13.21
CA GLU A 273 -2.06 -58.84 13.59
C GLU A 273 -1.69 -59.41 14.96
N GLU A 274 -0.40 -59.62 15.25
CA GLU A 274 0.04 -60.15 16.54
C GLU A 274 -0.19 -59.14 17.67
N GLU A 275 0.03 -57.85 17.43
CA GLU A 275 -0.25 -56.80 18.42
C GLU A 275 -1.76 -56.71 18.73
N PHE A 276 -2.63 -56.89 17.73
CA PHE A 276 -4.07 -56.99 17.93
C PHE A 276 -4.43 -58.19 18.83
N PHE A 277 -3.89 -59.38 18.54
CA PHE A 277 -4.13 -60.56 19.38
C PHE A 277 -3.53 -60.39 20.77
N ALA A 278 -2.39 -59.73 20.94
CA ALA A 278 -1.84 -59.40 22.24
C ALA A 278 -2.78 -58.51 23.07
N ILE A 279 -3.39 -57.49 22.45
CA ILE A 279 -4.43 -56.66 23.08
C ILE A 279 -5.61 -57.53 23.52
N LEU A 280 -6.12 -58.38 22.62
CA LEU A 280 -7.25 -59.28 22.93
C LEU A 280 -6.93 -60.22 24.09
N ARG A 281 -5.76 -60.88 24.07
CA ARG A 281 -5.33 -61.81 25.12
C ARG A 281 -5.25 -61.11 26.48
N ASN A 282 -4.65 -59.93 26.53
CA ASN A 282 -4.53 -59.15 27.77
C ASN A 282 -5.90 -58.74 28.32
N SER A 283 -6.81 -58.29 27.45
CA SER A 283 -8.18 -57.97 27.86
C SER A 283 -8.94 -59.21 28.34
N MET A 284 -8.81 -60.37 27.68
CA MET A 284 -9.43 -61.62 28.15
C MET A 284 -8.90 -62.04 29.52
N ILE A 285 -7.59 -61.97 29.75
CA ILE A 285 -6.98 -62.31 31.05
C ILE A 285 -7.55 -61.42 32.15
N ARG A 286 -7.52 -60.10 31.98
CA ARG A 286 -8.02 -59.16 33.01
C ARG A 286 -9.52 -59.31 33.27
N ALA A 287 -10.31 -59.52 32.22
CA ALA A 287 -11.74 -59.79 32.34
C ALA A 287 -12.01 -61.06 33.15
N ALA A 288 -11.21 -62.12 32.94
CA ALA A 288 -11.40 -63.38 33.64
C ALA A 288 -10.86 -63.38 35.08
N THR A 289 -9.69 -62.77 35.32
CA THR A 289 -8.97 -62.86 36.61
C THR A 289 -9.32 -61.76 37.58
N LEU A 290 -9.48 -60.52 37.10
CA LEU A 290 -9.76 -59.35 37.93
C LEU A 290 -11.24 -59.00 37.94
N GLY A 291 -12.04 -59.59 37.04
CA GLY A 291 -13.44 -59.21 36.84
C GLY A 291 -13.60 -57.78 36.30
N GLU A 292 -12.51 -57.16 35.86
CA GLU A 292 -12.52 -55.81 35.31
C GLU A 292 -13.20 -55.80 33.96
N ARG A 293 -14.19 -54.93 33.77
CA ARG A 293 -14.86 -54.77 32.48
C ARG A 293 -13.87 -54.23 31.45
N GLN A 294 -13.73 -54.94 30.34
CA GLN A 294 -12.86 -54.57 29.23
C GLN A 294 -13.72 -54.26 28.00
N LEU A 295 -13.49 -53.12 27.37
CA LEU A 295 -14.11 -52.75 26.11
C LEU A 295 -13.06 -52.65 25.00
N LEU A 296 -13.24 -53.41 23.93
CA LEU A 296 -12.49 -53.23 22.69
C LEU A 296 -13.31 -52.42 21.68
N VAL A 297 -12.79 -51.26 21.25
CA VAL A 297 -13.42 -50.39 20.24
C VAL A 297 -12.69 -50.54 18.92
N LEU A 298 -13.39 -50.97 17.87
CA LEU A 298 -12.88 -51.05 16.50
C LEU A 298 -13.62 -50.05 15.61
N GLN A 299 -12.89 -49.08 15.07
CA GLN A 299 -13.40 -48.11 14.11
C GLN A 299 -13.13 -48.60 12.69
N LEU A 300 -14.18 -48.72 11.87
CA LEU A 300 -14.05 -48.99 10.45
C LEU A 300 -13.65 -47.69 9.74
N VAL A 301 -12.46 -47.70 9.13
CA VAL A 301 -11.93 -46.59 8.34
C VAL A 301 -11.82 -47.05 6.90
N ASN A 302 -12.50 -46.36 5.98
CA ASN A 302 -12.48 -46.68 4.55
C ASN A 302 -11.23 -46.04 3.90
N GLY A 303 -10.54 -46.77 3.01
CA GLY A 303 -9.49 -46.23 2.13
C GLY A 303 -8.03 -46.34 2.60
N ILE A 304 -7.73 -47.04 3.70
CA ILE A 304 -6.36 -47.27 4.17
C ILE A 304 -5.89 -48.67 3.72
N LYS A 305 -5.14 -48.73 2.62
CA LYS A 305 -4.72 -49.99 1.94
C LYS A 305 -4.07 -51.07 2.86
N PRO A 306 -3.21 -50.75 3.85
CA PRO A 306 -2.69 -51.77 4.77
C PRO A 306 -3.77 -52.37 5.70
N TRP A 307 -4.82 -51.61 5.98
CA TRP A 307 -5.88 -51.97 6.93
C TRP A 307 -6.92 -52.89 6.31
N GLU A 308 -7.21 -52.76 5.01
CA GLU A 308 -8.28 -53.48 4.31
C GLU A 308 -8.15 -55.01 4.38
N ALA A 309 -6.93 -55.55 4.25
CA ALA A 309 -6.71 -57.00 4.31
C ALA A 309 -6.83 -57.58 5.73
N LEU A 310 -6.40 -56.81 6.75
CA LEU A 310 -6.49 -57.21 8.16
C LEU A 310 -7.87 -56.93 8.76
N LEU A 311 -8.62 -55.99 8.20
CA LEU A 311 -9.94 -55.60 8.66
C LEU A 311 -10.92 -56.77 8.64
N GLU A 312 -10.93 -57.55 7.57
CA GLU A 312 -11.76 -58.75 7.46
C GLU A 312 -11.45 -59.76 8.56
N ARG A 313 -10.17 -59.96 8.89
CA ARG A 313 -9.70 -60.81 9.99
C ARG A 313 -10.17 -60.31 11.36
N PHE A 314 -10.13 -58.99 11.57
CA PHE A 314 -10.58 -58.36 12.83
C PHE A 314 -12.10 -58.42 12.97
N LEU A 315 -12.84 -58.17 11.89
CA LEU A 315 -14.30 -58.30 11.84
C LEU A 315 -14.76 -59.71 12.20
N ASP A 316 -14.11 -60.73 11.62
CA ASP A 316 -14.41 -62.13 11.91
C ASP A 316 -14.07 -62.49 13.37
N THR A 317 -12.99 -61.92 13.90
CA THR A 317 -12.63 -62.05 15.32
C THR A 317 -13.70 -61.43 16.23
N PHE A 318 -14.17 -60.21 15.93
CA PHE A 318 -15.22 -59.54 16.69
C PHE A 318 -16.54 -60.32 16.66
N HIS A 319 -16.90 -60.90 15.51
CA HIS A 319 -18.05 -61.79 15.38
C HIS A 319 -17.90 -63.05 16.24
N THR A 320 -16.74 -63.67 16.19
CA THR A 320 -16.41 -64.86 16.99
C THR A 320 -16.51 -64.57 18.49
N ILE A 321 -15.95 -63.44 18.95
CA ILE A 321 -16.04 -62.98 20.34
C ILE A 321 -17.51 -62.81 20.75
N ALA A 322 -18.31 -62.08 19.95
CA ALA A 322 -19.71 -61.84 20.26
C ALA A 322 -20.53 -63.14 20.32
N ARG A 323 -20.23 -64.11 19.46
CA ARG A 323 -20.99 -65.36 19.37
C ARG A 323 -20.65 -66.40 20.45
N HIS A 324 -19.37 -66.60 20.74
CA HIS A 324 -18.90 -67.70 21.61
C HIS A 324 -17.61 -67.42 22.37
N GLY A 325 -16.86 -66.35 22.05
CA GLY A 325 -15.75 -65.86 22.88
C GLY A 325 -14.41 -66.56 22.65
N ASP A 326 -14.41 -67.73 22.03
CA ASP A 326 -13.20 -68.51 21.74
C ASP A 326 -12.67 -68.17 20.35
N VAL A 327 -11.50 -67.54 20.28
CA VAL A 327 -10.89 -67.07 19.03
C VAL A 327 -9.77 -68.01 18.62
N GLN A 328 -10.01 -68.78 17.55
CA GLN A 328 -9.02 -69.72 17.01
C GLN A 328 -7.79 -68.98 16.45
N GLY A 329 -6.60 -69.46 16.81
CA GLY A 329 -5.33 -68.88 16.37
C GLY A 329 -4.85 -67.66 17.16
N ALA A 330 -5.64 -67.14 18.10
CA ALA A 330 -5.22 -66.02 18.95
C ALA A 330 -4.22 -66.44 20.05
N TRP A 331 -4.17 -67.74 20.38
CA TRP A 331 -3.40 -68.27 21.51
C TRP A 331 -2.51 -69.44 21.08
N THR A 332 -1.29 -69.49 21.61
CA THR A 332 -0.47 -70.70 21.63
C THR A 332 -0.76 -71.54 22.88
N SER A 333 -0.47 -72.84 22.85
CA SER A 333 -0.70 -73.72 24.00
C SER A 333 0.02 -73.25 25.28
N GLU A 334 1.21 -72.66 25.15
CA GLU A 334 1.96 -72.09 26.27
C GLU A 334 1.25 -70.87 26.87
N GLN A 335 0.71 -69.98 26.03
CA GLN A 335 -0.02 -68.80 26.47
C GLN A 335 -1.35 -69.16 27.16
N GLN A 336 -2.04 -70.20 26.68
CA GLN A 336 -3.25 -70.71 27.34
C GLN A 336 -2.95 -71.19 28.76
N GLU A 337 -1.87 -71.94 28.95
CA GLU A 337 -1.45 -72.41 30.27
C GLU A 337 -1.09 -71.24 31.21
N VAL A 338 -0.46 -70.17 30.71
CA VAL A 338 -0.18 -68.97 31.49
C VAL A 338 -1.47 -68.29 31.95
N ALA A 339 -2.46 -68.12 31.06
CA ALA A 339 -3.75 -67.54 31.41
C ALA A 339 -4.51 -68.39 32.44
N LEU A 340 -4.49 -69.71 32.30
CA LEU A 340 -5.15 -70.64 33.22
C LEU A 340 -4.51 -70.68 34.61
N LYS A 341 -3.19 -70.46 34.71
CA LYS A 341 -2.50 -70.40 36.01
C LYS A 341 -2.97 -69.21 36.85
N ALA A 342 -3.35 -68.10 36.22
CA ALA A 342 -3.84 -66.92 36.93
C ALA A 342 -5.18 -67.16 37.65
N LEU A 343 -5.95 -68.18 37.23
CA LEU A 343 -7.24 -68.57 37.82
C LEU A 343 -7.17 -69.86 38.65
N ALA A 344 -5.98 -70.43 38.85
CA ALA A 344 -5.85 -71.75 39.47
C ALA A 344 -6.40 -71.83 40.90
N ASN A 345 -6.49 -70.69 41.60
CA ASN A 345 -6.96 -70.59 42.98
C ASN A 345 -8.39 -70.02 43.13
N ASP A 346 -9.10 -69.73 42.03
CA ASP A 346 -10.47 -69.20 42.07
C ASP A 346 -11.48 -70.35 42.21
N GLU A 347 -12.22 -70.39 43.33
CA GLU A 347 -13.18 -71.46 43.63
C GLU A 347 -14.34 -71.53 42.62
N ASN A 348 -14.84 -70.38 42.15
CA ASN A 348 -15.91 -70.34 41.15
C ASN A 348 -15.40 -70.90 39.82
N PHE A 349 -14.17 -70.54 39.44
CA PHE A 349 -13.54 -71.05 38.22
C PHE A 349 -13.33 -72.57 38.29
N LEU A 350 -12.85 -73.08 39.42
CA LEU A 350 -12.66 -74.51 39.63
C LEU A 350 -13.98 -75.28 39.48
N GLN A 351 -15.08 -74.74 40.02
CA GLN A 351 -16.41 -75.35 39.87
C GLN A 351 -16.88 -75.36 38.40
N GLU A 352 -16.82 -74.21 37.71
CA GLU A 352 -17.25 -74.11 36.30
C GLU A 352 -16.35 -74.95 35.36
N SER A 353 -15.06 -75.10 35.70
CA SER A 353 -14.09 -75.92 34.94
C SER A 353 -14.38 -77.42 34.95
N GLN A 354 -15.03 -77.94 36.00
CA GLN A 354 -15.43 -79.35 36.08
C GLN A 354 -16.56 -79.70 35.10
N HIS A 355 -17.38 -78.70 34.72
CA HIS A 355 -18.52 -78.90 33.83
C HIS A 355 -18.15 -78.80 32.35
N PHE A 356 -17.28 -77.86 31.97
CA PHE A 356 -16.99 -77.55 30.56
C PHE A 356 -15.53 -77.72 30.14
N GLY A 357 -14.61 -77.98 31.09
CA GLY A 357 -13.16 -77.98 30.86
C GLY A 357 -12.51 -76.62 31.13
N ARG A 358 -11.24 -76.62 31.54
CA ARG A 358 -10.52 -75.42 32.05
C ARG A 358 -10.49 -74.25 31.06
N TRP A 359 -10.21 -74.50 29.77
CA TRP A 359 -10.16 -73.44 28.75
C TRP A 359 -11.53 -72.82 28.50
N LEU A 360 -12.57 -73.65 28.33
CA LEU A 360 -13.92 -73.15 28.10
C LEU A 360 -14.44 -72.39 29.32
N ALA A 361 -14.13 -72.82 30.54
CA ALA A 361 -14.41 -72.03 31.74
C ALA A 361 -13.71 -70.67 31.71
N PHE A 362 -12.44 -70.59 31.28
CA PHE A 362 -11.73 -69.32 31.14
C PHE A 362 -12.43 -68.39 30.13
N VAL A 363 -12.86 -68.94 29.00
CA VAL A 363 -13.62 -68.20 28.00
C VAL A 363 -14.96 -67.71 28.58
N GLN A 364 -15.70 -68.52 29.33
CA GLN A 364 -16.96 -68.11 29.96
C GLN A 364 -16.76 -67.00 30.99
N PHE A 365 -15.70 -67.06 31.80
CA PHE A 365 -15.33 -66.00 32.73
C PHE A 365 -14.99 -64.71 31.99
N SER A 366 -14.16 -64.80 30.95
CA SER A 366 -13.81 -63.66 30.10
C SER A 366 -15.05 -62.99 29.51
N ARG A 367 -16.01 -63.76 29.01
CA ARG A 367 -17.26 -63.27 28.36
C ARG A 367 -18.20 -62.51 29.30
N LYS A 368 -18.07 -62.66 30.62
CA LYS A 368 -18.88 -61.92 31.60
C LYS A 368 -18.49 -60.44 31.65
N ALA A 369 -17.23 -60.11 31.36
CA ALA A 369 -16.66 -58.77 31.48
C ALA A 369 -15.96 -58.24 30.20
N LEU A 370 -15.83 -59.06 29.15
CA LEU A 370 -15.29 -58.64 27.86
C LEU A 370 -16.40 -58.18 26.91
N HIS A 371 -16.29 -56.94 26.45
CA HIS A 371 -17.22 -56.29 25.55
C HIS A 371 -16.52 -55.81 24.29
N THR A 372 -17.25 -55.80 23.19
CA THR A 372 -16.76 -55.29 21.91
C THR A 372 -17.74 -54.29 21.34
N VAL A 373 -17.22 -53.17 20.86
CA VAL A 373 -17.98 -52.16 20.14
C VAL A 373 -17.36 -51.98 18.76
N LEU A 374 -18.21 -52.05 17.75
CA LEU A 374 -17.83 -51.73 16.39
C LEU A 374 -18.45 -50.39 15.98
N VAL A 375 -17.63 -49.50 15.44
CA VAL A 375 -18.03 -48.16 14.99
C VAL A 375 -17.95 -48.10 13.47
N ALA A 376 -19.09 -47.94 12.79
CA ALA A 376 -19.20 -48.04 11.33
C ALA A 376 -19.99 -46.89 10.71
N GLN A 377 -19.46 -46.28 9.64
CA GLN A 377 -20.14 -45.18 8.94
C GLN A 377 -21.42 -45.63 8.23
N ASP A 378 -21.34 -46.77 7.53
CA ASP A 378 -22.45 -47.35 6.77
C ASP A 378 -22.80 -48.76 7.26
N THR A 379 -23.82 -49.34 6.62
CA THR A 379 -24.36 -50.67 6.90
C THR A 379 -23.88 -51.72 5.88
N ASP A 380 -23.06 -51.37 4.90
CA ASP A 380 -22.79 -52.24 3.75
C ASP A 380 -22.00 -53.51 4.15
N TRP A 381 -21.03 -53.38 5.05
CA TRP A 381 -20.30 -54.52 5.61
C TRP A 381 -21.17 -55.41 6.54
N ALA A 382 -22.27 -54.88 7.08
CA ALA A 382 -23.13 -55.61 8.02
C ALA A 382 -24.00 -56.66 7.30
N VAL A 383 -24.26 -56.45 6.01
CA VAL A 383 -25.09 -57.33 5.15
C VAL A 383 -24.45 -58.70 4.96
N SER A 384 -23.13 -58.74 4.81
CA SER A 384 -22.38 -60.00 4.66
C SER A 384 -22.26 -60.76 5.98
N ARG A 385 -22.66 -60.17 7.12
CA ARG A 385 -22.46 -60.70 8.48
C ARG A 385 -23.71 -60.62 9.38
N PRO A 386 -24.87 -61.17 8.97
CA PRO A 386 -26.10 -61.12 9.77
C PRO A 386 -25.97 -61.84 11.12
N GLY A 387 -25.03 -62.79 11.24
CA GLY A 387 -24.70 -63.46 12.50
C GLY A 387 -24.19 -62.52 13.59
N TYR A 388 -23.45 -61.47 13.21
CA TYR A 388 -22.96 -60.46 14.15
C TYR A 388 -24.07 -59.53 14.62
N LEU A 389 -24.91 -59.02 13.70
CA LEU A 389 -26.08 -58.20 14.02
C LEU A 389 -27.01 -58.87 15.04
N ASN A 390 -27.19 -60.19 14.92
CA ASN A 390 -27.98 -60.97 15.86
C ASN A 390 -27.33 -61.15 17.25
N CYS A 391 -26.04 -60.84 17.40
CA CYS A 391 -25.31 -60.97 18.67
C CYS A 391 -25.11 -59.61 19.38
N VAL A 392 -25.23 -58.48 18.67
CA VAL A 392 -24.96 -57.14 19.22
C VAL A 392 -26.22 -56.29 19.44
N HIS A 393 -26.12 -55.30 20.31
CA HIS A 393 -27.02 -54.16 20.37
C HIS A 393 -26.66 -53.15 19.28
N VAL A 394 -27.66 -52.49 18.71
CA VAL A 394 -27.45 -51.50 17.63
C VAL A 394 -27.89 -50.14 18.14
N ASP A 395 -27.01 -49.15 18.00
CA ASP A 395 -27.28 -47.75 18.31
C ASP A 395 -27.01 -46.92 17.05
N CYS A 396 -28.05 -46.27 16.57
CA CYS A 396 -27.99 -45.42 15.40
C CYS A 396 -27.87 -43.96 15.81
N TYR A 397 -26.83 -43.31 15.31
CA TYR A 397 -26.53 -41.91 15.55
C TYR A 397 -27.12 -41.10 14.40
N ALA A 398 -27.99 -40.16 14.76
CA ALA A 398 -28.44 -39.13 13.84
C ALA A 398 -27.28 -38.16 13.51
N PRO A 399 -27.37 -37.41 12.41
CA PRO A 399 -26.59 -36.18 12.26
C PRO A 399 -26.79 -35.28 13.49
N LEU A 400 -25.73 -34.60 13.92
CA LEU A 400 -25.79 -33.68 15.07
C LEU A 400 -26.86 -32.61 14.84
N VAL A 401 -27.75 -32.44 15.82
CA VAL A 401 -28.78 -31.40 15.83
C VAL A 401 -28.19 -30.01 16.06
N GLU A 402 -28.92 -28.98 15.66
CA GLU A 402 -28.55 -27.56 15.79
C GLU A 402 -28.05 -27.22 17.20
N GLU A 403 -28.73 -27.71 18.25
CA GLU A 403 -28.37 -27.46 19.64
C GLU A 403 -26.95 -27.91 20.01
N ALA A 404 -26.48 -29.03 19.43
CA ALA A 404 -25.15 -29.55 19.67
C ALA A 404 -24.08 -28.70 18.96
N LEU A 405 -24.38 -28.18 17.76
CA LEU A 405 -23.49 -27.26 17.02
C LEU A 405 -23.34 -25.93 17.76
N ILE A 406 -24.44 -25.39 18.29
CA ILE A 406 -24.45 -24.18 19.14
C ILE A 406 -23.62 -24.40 20.40
N GLY A 407 -23.77 -25.54 21.06
CA GLY A 407 -23.01 -25.88 22.27
C GLY A 407 -21.50 -25.94 22.04
N VAL A 408 -21.07 -26.49 20.90
CA VAL A 408 -19.65 -26.54 20.49
C VAL A 408 -19.14 -25.14 20.16
N ALA A 409 -19.89 -24.35 19.39
CA ALA A 409 -19.51 -22.97 19.05
C ALA A 409 -19.36 -22.10 20.31
N SER A 410 -20.31 -22.18 21.24
CA SER A 410 -20.29 -21.47 22.53
C SER A 410 -19.07 -21.86 23.39
N MET A 411 -18.67 -23.13 23.37
CA MET A 411 -17.51 -23.60 24.13
C MET A 411 -16.18 -23.10 23.54
N MET A 412 -16.01 -23.22 22.23
CA MET A 412 -14.78 -22.80 21.55
C MET A 412 -14.61 -21.28 21.57
N THR A 413 -15.70 -20.53 21.68
CA THR A 413 -15.69 -19.07 21.77
C THR A 413 -15.68 -18.56 23.22
N GLY A 414 -15.97 -19.42 24.21
CA GLY A 414 -16.00 -19.06 25.64
C GLY A 414 -17.24 -18.27 26.08
N ILE A 415 -18.36 -18.41 25.38
CA ILE A 415 -19.60 -17.65 25.60
C ILE A 415 -20.61 -18.51 26.36
N ASP A 416 -20.92 -18.20 27.61
CA ASP A 416 -22.02 -18.88 28.31
C ASP A 416 -23.39 -18.32 27.91
N ARG A 417 -24.42 -19.17 27.98
CA ARG A 417 -25.82 -18.90 27.58
C ARG A 417 -26.47 -17.71 28.32
N ASP A 418 -25.90 -17.26 29.43
CA ASP A 418 -26.40 -16.14 30.24
C ASP A 418 -25.42 -14.97 30.24
N MET A 419 -25.65 -13.96 29.37
CA MET A 419 -24.98 -12.66 29.49
C MET A 419 -25.99 -11.53 29.29
N SER A 420 -26.69 -11.20 30.37
CA SER A 420 -27.36 -9.93 30.60
C SER A 420 -26.40 -8.81 31.05
N HIS A 421 -25.08 -8.96 30.87
CA HIS A 421 -24.08 -8.01 31.35
C HIS A 421 -23.36 -7.28 30.21
N LYS A 422 -23.38 -5.94 30.35
CA LYS A 422 -23.05 -4.90 29.36
C LYS A 422 -21.58 -4.78 28.92
N ASP A 423 -20.68 -5.69 29.28
CA ASP A 423 -19.23 -5.44 29.13
C ASP A 423 -18.38 -6.60 28.55
N SER A 424 -18.94 -7.51 27.73
CA SER A 424 -18.14 -8.55 27.07
C SER A 424 -18.16 -8.47 25.54
N ASN A 425 -16.99 -8.16 24.97
CA ASN A 425 -16.50 -8.35 23.58
C ASN A 425 -17.54 -8.39 22.43
N PHE A 426 -17.53 -7.34 21.62
CA PHE A 426 -18.43 -7.14 20.47
C PHE A 426 -18.37 -8.25 19.38
N SER A 427 -17.20 -8.90 19.21
CA SER A 427 -16.98 -10.01 18.26
C SER A 427 -17.78 -11.28 18.60
N THR A 428 -18.09 -11.42 19.87
CA THR A 428 -18.68 -12.60 20.50
C THR A 428 -20.20 -12.60 20.32
N LEU A 429 -20.81 -11.41 20.28
CA LEU A 429 -22.23 -11.18 20.02
C LEU A 429 -22.61 -11.41 18.55
N GLN A 430 -21.69 -11.20 17.60
CA GLN A 430 -21.95 -11.42 16.17
C GLN A 430 -22.06 -12.90 15.80
N VAL A 431 -21.23 -13.76 16.38
CA VAL A 431 -21.36 -15.23 16.22
C VAL A 431 -22.69 -15.69 16.84
N ALA A 432 -23.04 -15.19 18.02
CA ALA A 432 -24.32 -15.51 18.65
C ALA A 432 -25.53 -15.04 17.82
N LYS A 433 -25.43 -13.88 17.16
CA LYS A 433 -26.46 -13.35 16.24
C LYS A 433 -26.51 -14.09 14.90
N ALA A 434 -25.38 -14.49 14.31
CA ALA A 434 -25.35 -15.30 13.09
C ALA A 434 -25.95 -16.69 13.33
N VAL A 435 -25.62 -17.28 14.48
CA VAL A 435 -26.22 -18.53 14.96
C VAL A 435 -27.72 -18.35 15.25
N SER A 436 -28.15 -17.23 15.86
CA SER A 436 -29.58 -16.99 16.11
C SER A 436 -30.36 -16.62 14.85
N ALA A 437 -29.75 -16.00 13.84
CA ALA A 437 -30.39 -15.66 12.57
C ALA A 437 -30.65 -16.90 11.71
N CYS A 438 -29.78 -17.92 11.80
CA CYS A 438 -30.03 -19.23 11.17
C CYS A 438 -31.22 -19.98 11.79
N LYS A 439 -31.60 -19.62 13.02
CA LYS A 439 -32.70 -20.21 13.80
C LYS A 439 -34.09 -19.86 13.27
N GLU A 440 -34.22 -18.75 12.52
CA GLU A 440 -35.51 -18.30 11.96
C GLU A 440 -35.80 -18.88 10.56
N GLN A 441 -34.84 -19.58 9.95
CA GLN A 441 -34.97 -20.16 8.60
C GLN A 441 -34.96 -21.71 8.58
N SER A 442 -34.76 -22.39 9.71
CA SER A 442 -34.51 -23.85 9.77
C SER A 442 -35.76 -24.74 9.87
N ASP A 443 -36.98 -24.19 9.79
CA ASP A 443 -38.22 -24.98 9.83
C ASP A 443 -38.39 -25.96 8.65
N PHE A 444 -37.50 -25.91 7.66
CA PHE A 444 -37.51 -26.81 6.51
C PHE A 444 -36.10 -27.29 6.18
N VAL A 445 -35.92 -28.61 6.14
CA VAL A 445 -34.84 -29.40 5.49
C VAL A 445 -33.94 -30.20 6.44
N HIS A 446 -34.03 -31.52 6.31
CA HIS A 446 -33.16 -32.53 6.91
C HIS A 446 -31.75 -32.49 6.29
N GLY A 447 -30.75 -32.03 7.03
CA GLY A 447 -29.33 -32.17 6.67
C GLY A 447 -28.43 -31.12 7.33
N ASN A 448 -27.15 -31.43 7.54
CA ASN A 448 -26.16 -30.49 8.08
C ASN A 448 -25.64 -29.49 7.01
N GLU A 449 -25.88 -29.76 5.73
CA GLU A 449 -25.45 -28.93 4.59
C GLU A 449 -26.05 -27.50 4.62
N PRO A 450 -27.38 -27.31 4.74
CA PRO A 450 -27.98 -25.97 4.75
C PRO A 450 -27.51 -25.12 5.93
N PHE A 451 -27.31 -25.72 7.11
CA PHE A 451 -26.86 -25.02 8.30
C PHE A 451 -25.41 -24.54 8.16
N CYS A 452 -24.50 -25.40 7.69
CA CYS A 452 -23.12 -25.00 7.39
C CYS A 452 -23.06 -23.94 6.29
N MET A 453 -23.89 -24.05 5.25
CA MET A 453 -23.98 -23.05 4.18
C MET A 453 -24.52 -21.70 4.66
N ASN A 454 -25.52 -21.69 5.54
CA ASN A 454 -26.06 -20.47 6.12
C ASN A 454 -25.05 -19.78 7.06
N ILE A 455 -24.28 -20.56 7.83
CA ILE A 455 -23.16 -20.01 8.62
C ILE A 455 -22.06 -19.47 7.71
N CYS A 456 -21.64 -20.20 6.67
CA CYS A 456 -20.67 -19.71 5.70
C CYS A 456 -21.15 -18.42 5.02
N SER A 457 -22.44 -18.31 4.71
CA SER A 457 -23.06 -17.10 4.14
C SER A 457 -23.17 -15.96 5.16
N ALA A 458 -23.45 -16.25 6.43
CA ALA A 458 -23.52 -15.24 7.49
C ALA A 458 -22.14 -14.73 7.92
N LEU A 459 -21.10 -15.54 7.70
CA LEU A 459 -19.70 -15.20 7.95
C LEU A 459 -18.94 -14.75 6.68
N ASP A 460 -19.65 -14.64 5.56
CA ASP A 460 -19.08 -14.19 4.29
C ASP A 460 -18.53 -12.76 4.42
N GLY A 461 -17.32 -12.52 3.91
CA GLY A 461 -16.60 -11.26 4.08
C GLY A 461 -15.58 -11.20 5.23
N LEU A 462 -15.42 -12.25 6.04
CA LEU A 462 -14.39 -12.30 7.09
C LEU A 462 -13.07 -12.94 6.61
N PRO A 463 -11.89 -12.37 6.92
CA PRO A 463 -10.61 -12.91 6.47
C PRO A 463 -10.34 -14.33 6.99
N GLY A 464 -9.97 -15.26 6.10
CA GLY A 464 -9.58 -16.64 6.44
C GLY A 464 -10.66 -17.71 6.20
N ILE A 465 -11.92 -17.32 5.94
CA ILE A 465 -13.00 -18.28 5.64
C ILE A 465 -12.91 -18.81 4.19
N TYR A 466 -12.34 -18.02 3.28
CA TYR A 466 -12.18 -18.37 1.87
C TYR A 466 -11.30 -19.60 1.60
N GLU A 467 -10.46 -20.04 2.53
CA GLU A 467 -9.70 -21.30 2.40
C GLU A 467 -10.56 -22.55 2.67
N LEU A 468 -11.69 -22.40 3.35
CA LEU A 468 -12.60 -23.50 3.73
C LEU A 468 -13.80 -23.65 2.78
N VAL A 469 -14.23 -22.56 2.15
CA VAL A 469 -15.33 -22.52 1.16
C VAL A 469 -15.15 -23.52 -0.01
N PRO A 470 -13.94 -23.73 -0.59
CA PRO A 470 -13.75 -24.69 -1.67
C PRO A 470 -14.05 -26.14 -1.29
N LYS A 471 -13.95 -26.50 0.00
CA LYS A 471 -14.21 -27.88 0.47
C LYS A 471 -15.70 -28.20 0.53
N VAL A 472 -16.55 -27.20 0.78
CA VAL A 472 -18.02 -27.37 0.82
C VAL A 472 -18.61 -27.33 -0.60
N ALA A 473 -18.04 -26.52 -1.50
CA ALA A 473 -18.52 -26.33 -2.86
C ALA A 473 -18.36 -27.56 -3.79
N THR A 474 -17.61 -28.60 -3.38
CA THR A 474 -17.31 -29.79 -4.20
C THR A 474 -18.28 -30.97 -4.00
N GLY A 475 -19.40 -30.77 -3.29
CA GLY A 475 -20.36 -31.85 -2.99
C GLY A 475 -19.89 -32.83 -1.91
N HIS A 476 -18.92 -32.42 -1.09
CA HIS A 476 -18.50 -33.15 0.09
C HIS A 476 -19.51 -32.90 1.21
N VAL A 477 -20.17 -33.95 1.73
CA VAL A 477 -21.04 -33.82 2.91
C VAL A 477 -20.19 -33.34 4.09
N PRO A 478 -20.40 -32.13 4.62
CA PRO A 478 -19.54 -31.56 5.65
C PRO A 478 -19.53 -32.43 6.91
N ALA A 479 -18.37 -32.86 7.37
CA ALA A 479 -18.24 -33.60 8.61
C ALA A 479 -18.13 -32.62 9.80
N MET A 480 -18.48 -33.06 11.01
CA MET A 480 -18.35 -32.23 12.23
C MET A 480 -16.91 -31.73 12.48
N GLY A 481 -15.90 -32.45 11.98
CA GLY A 481 -14.50 -32.00 12.01
C GLY A 481 -14.30 -30.70 11.23
N ASP A 482 -14.93 -30.57 10.06
CA ASP A 482 -14.85 -29.37 9.23
C ASP A 482 -15.50 -28.16 9.92
N PHE A 483 -16.59 -28.38 10.65
CA PHE A 483 -17.24 -27.34 11.46
C PHE A 483 -16.38 -26.90 12.64
N VAL A 484 -15.74 -27.84 13.35
CA VAL A 484 -14.81 -27.54 14.45
C VAL A 484 -13.60 -26.77 13.92
N ASP A 485 -13.03 -27.19 12.78
CA ASP A 485 -11.91 -26.52 12.14
C ASP A 485 -12.28 -25.09 11.70
N LEU A 486 -13.50 -24.89 11.18
CA LEU A 486 -14.04 -23.57 10.84
C LEU A 486 -14.13 -22.66 12.07
N VAL A 487 -14.75 -23.13 13.16
CA VAL A 487 -14.89 -22.36 14.40
C VAL A 487 -13.52 -22.07 15.02
N HIS A 488 -12.61 -23.04 15.01
CA HIS A 488 -11.26 -22.88 15.54
C HIS A 488 -10.46 -21.86 14.72
N GLY A 489 -10.50 -21.95 13.38
CA GLY A 489 -9.85 -21.02 12.47
C GLY A 489 -10.39 -19.59 12.61
N PHE A 490 -11.70 -19.46 12.82
CA PHE A 490 -12.33 -18.18 13.12
C PHE A 490 -11.83 -17.59 14.46
N VAL A 491 -11.85 -18.38 15.54
CA VAL A 491 -11.39 -17.93 16.86
C VAL A 491 -9.92 -17.49 16.83
N LEU A 492 -9.05 -18.25 16.15
CA LEU A 492 -7.64 -17.90 15.97
C LEU A 492 -7.47 -16.60 15.17
N SER A 493 -8.24 -16.43 14.09
CA SER A 493 -8.20 -15.24 13.26
C SER A 493 -8.65 -14.00 14.03
N CYS A 494 -9.72 -14.10 14.83
CA CYS A 494 -10.20 -13.03 15.69
C CYS A 494 -9.22 -12.71 16.83
N THR A 495 -8.63 -13.70 17.50
CA THR A 495 -7.62 -13.44 18.54
C THR A 495 -6.38 -12.76 17.97
N ALA A 496 -5.92 -13.19 16.80
CA ALA A 496 -4.83 -12.53 16.09
C ALA A 496 -5.19 -11.08 15.68
N ALA A 497 -6.42 -10.84 15.21
CA ALA A 497 -6.91 -9.50 14.89
C ALA A 497 -7.01 -8.59 16.13
N ILE A 498 -7.51 -9.10 17.26
CA ILE A 498 -7.58 -8.36 18.52
C ILE A 498 -6.17 -8.05 19.06
N ALA A 499 -5.24 -9.00 18.97
CA ALA A 499 -3.86 -8.77 19.37
C ALA A 499 -3.19 -7.69 18.50
N ARG A 500 -3.41 -7.72 17.17
CA ARG A 500 -2.97 -6.67 16.25
C ARG A 500 -3.59 -5.31 16.59
N SER A 501 -4.89 -5.26 16.87
CA SER A 501 -5.61 -4.03 17.26
C SER A 501 -5.10 -3.47 18.60
N ARG A 502 -4.84 -4.31 19.61
CA ARG A 502 -4.24 -3.88 20.89
C ARG A 502 -2.81 -3.35 20.70
N ALA A 503 -1.98 -4.06 19.92
CA ALA A 503 -0.62 -3.62 19.63
C ALA A 503 -0.60 -2.28 18.86
N LEU A 504 -1.55 -2.10 17.94
CA LEU A 504 -1.77 -0.84 17.23
C LEU A 504 -2.21 0.27 18.19
N ARG A 505 -3.17 0.00 19.09
CA ARG A 505 -3.62 0.97 20.10
C ARG A 505 -2.50 1.42 21.03
N GLU A 506 -1.68 0.49 21.52
CA GLU A 506 -0.51 0.83 22.34
C GLU A 506 0.54 1.63 21.55
N ARG A 507 0.72 1.32 20.26
CA ARG A 507 1.63 2.07 19.39
C ARG A 507 1.10 3.49 19.13
N LEU A 508 -0.20 3.66 18.92
CA LEU A 508 -0.85 4.97 18.78
C LEU A 508 -0.74 5.80 20.06
N LEU A 509 -0.90 5.19 21.25
CA LEU A 509 -0.71 5.88 22.53
C LEU A 509 0.73 6.39 22.69
N ARG A 510 1.74 5.57 22.35
CA ARG A 510 3.15 6.00 22.37
C ARG A 510 3.45 7.12 21.37
N VAL A 511 2.84 7.08 20.18
CA VAL A 511 2.95 8.16 19.19
C VAL A 511 2.30 9.44 19.70
N SER A 512 1.13 9.36 20.33
CA SER A 512 0.44 10.51 20.93
C SER A 512 1.27 11.19 22.04
N GLU A 513 1.91 10.41 22.92
CA GLU A 513 2.81 10.97 23.95
C GLU A 513 4.05 11.63 23.34
N SER A 514 4.60 11.05 22.26
CA SER A 514 5.76 11.59 21.55
C SER A 514 5.42 12.89 20.81
N LEU A 515 4.26 12.96 20.17
CA LEU A 515 3.79 14.17 19.47
C LEU A 515 3.55 15.33 20.44
N LEU A 516 3.00 15.07 21.64
CA LEU A 516 2.83 16.10 22.67
C LEU A 516 4.17 16.72 23.12
N GLN A 517 5.23 15.93 23.19
CA GLN A 517 6.57 16.43 23.50
C GLN A 517 7.14 17.28 22.36
N VAL A 518 6.94 16.87 21.11
CA VAL A 518 7.44 17.63 19.95
C VAL A 518 6.69 18.95 19.78
N ILE A 519 5.36 18.97 19.99
CA ILE A 519 4.56 20.21 19.96
C ILE A 519 5.15 21.25 20.92
N HIS A 520 5.48 20.85 22.15
CA HIS A 520 6.05 21.74 23.15
C HIS A 520 7.40 22.32 22.71
N VAL A 521 8.26 21.50 22.09
CA VAL A 521 9.55 21.95 21.54
C VAL A 521 9.34 22.93 20.39
N VAL A 522 8.42 22.64 19.45
CA VAL A 522 8.15 23.50 18.30
C VAL A 522 7.62 24.88 18.73
N GLU A 523 6.74 24.93 19.73
CA GLU A 523 6.24 26.20 20.29
C GLU A 523 7.36 27.07 20.88
N GLU A 524 8.38 26.46 21.50
CA GLU A 524 9.55 27.17 22.05
C GLU A 524 10.46 27.74 20.95
N PHE A 525 10.56 27.09 19.79
CA PHE A 525 11.39 27.51 18.66
C PHE A 525 10.74 28.57 17.74
N LEU A 526 9.41 28.69 17.70
CA LEU A 526 8.71 29.61 16.79
C LEU A 526 8.92 31.10 17.12
N GLY A 527 9.10 31.45 18.41
CA GLY A 527 9.35 32.83 18.85
C GLY A 527 10.65 33.42 18.28
N PRO A 528 11.81 32.77 18.50
CA PRO A 528 13.11 33.23 17.99
C PRO A 528 13.19 33.33 16.46
N VAL A 529 12.54 32.41 15.73
CA VAL A 529 12.54 32.40 14.25
C VAL A 529 11.80 33.61 13.69
N LYS A 530 10.68 33.99 14.30
CA LYS A 530 9.91 35.18 13.88
C LYS A 530 10.73 36.46 14.07
N GLU A 531 11.41 36.60 15.20
CA GLU A 531 12.26 37.76 15.49
C GLU A 531 13.45 37.86 14.53
N TRP A 532 14.00 36.71 14.11
CA TRP A 532 15.05 36.65 13.09
C TRP A 532 14.57 37.08 11.70
N LEU A 533 13.37 36.65 11.29
CA LEU A 533 12.78 37.03 9.99
C LEU A 533 12.51 38.54 9.92
N ASP A 534 11.99 39.14 10.99
CA ASP A 534 11.72 40.58 11.04
C ASP A 534 13.01 41.42 10.99
N LYS A 535 14.06 41.01 11.71
CA LYS A 535 15.38 41.66 11.63
C LYS A 535 16.02 41.50 10.24
N ARG A 536 15.90 40.34 9.61
CA ARG A 536 16.40 40.09 8.25
C ARG A 536 15.69 40.97 7.21
N ARG A 537 14.42 41.29 7.41
CA ARG A 537 13.66 42.21 6.55
C ARG A 537 14.18 43.64 6.68
N LEU A 538 14.36 44.14 7.91
CA LEU A 538 14.91 45.48 8.17
C LEU A 538 16.31 45.68 7.54
N LEU A 539 17.20 44.70 7.70
CA LEU A 539 18.55 44.76 7.11
C LEU A 539 18.55 44.75 5.58
N ARG A 540 17.58 44.07 4.97
CA ARG A 540 17.40 44.08 3.51
C ARG A 540 16.96 45.46 3.02
N ASP A 541 16.04 46.10 3.73
CA ASP A 541 15.53 47.42 3.39
C ASP A 541 16.62 48.51 3.55
N GLU A 542 17.47 48.41 4.58
CA GLU A 542 18.64 49.29 4.76
C GLU A 542 19.70 49.10 3.68
N ALA A 543 20.00 47.85 3.32
CA ALA A 543 20.91 47.55 2.20
C ALA A 543 20.38 48.08 0.86
N GLY A 544 19.06 48.03 0.64
CA GLY A 544 18.41 48.61 -0.52
C GLY A 544 18.56 50.14 -0.60
N LYS A 545 18.39 50.85 0.52
CA LYS A 545 18.58 52.32 0.59
C LYS A 545 20.03 52.73 0.30
N LEU A 546 21.00 52.00 0.85
CA LEU A 546 22.42 52.28 0.62
C LEU A 546 22.82 52.04 -0.85
N ALA A 547 22.28 51.00 -1.49
CA ALA A 547 22.52 50.74 -2.91
C ALA A 547 21.98 51.86 -3.82
N LEU A 548 20.83 52.45 -3.46
CA LEU A 548 20.28 53.60 -4.17
C LEU A 548 21.19 54.82 -4.05
N GLN A 549 21.67 55.13 -2.83
CA GLN A 549 22.59 56.25 -2.58
C GLN A 549 23.93 56.11 -3.34
N ILE A 550 24.47 54.89 -3.44
CA ILE A 550 25.68 54.62 -4.23
C ILE A 550 25.43 54.91 -5.71
N THR A 551 24.28 54.51 -6.23
CA THR A 551 23.92 54.72 -7.63
C THR A 551 23.82 56.22 -7.95
N GLU A 552 23.21 57.00 -7.06
CA GLU A 552 23.11 58.48 -7.19
C GLU A 552 24.50 59.15 -7.12
N ALA A 553 25.34 58.74 -6.17
CA ALA A 553 26.70 59.26 -6.03
C ALA A 553 27.59 58.91 -7.25
N GLN A 554 27.44 57.72 -7.82
CA GLN A 554 28.12 57.33 -9.07
C GLN A 554 27.72 58.23 -10.25
N ALA A 555 26.44 58.58 -10.36
CA ALA A 555 25.96 59.48 -11.40
C ALA A 555 26.48 60.92 -11.23
N GLU A 556 26.61 61.40 -9.98
CA GLU A 556 27.19 62.71 -9.67
C GLU A 556 28.68 62.79 -10.04
N VAL A 557 29.47 61.78 -9.69
CA VAL A 557 30.88 61.68 -10.10
C VAL A 557 31.02 61.71 -11.63
N GLY A 558 30.17 60.95 -12.34
CA GLY A 558 30.15 60.97 -13.81
C GLY A 558 29.88 62.35 -14.40
N ARG A 559 28.95 63.12 -13.82
CA ARG A 559 28.68 64.51 -14.25
C ARG A 559 29.86 65.44 -13.99
N LYS A 560 30.52 65.32 -12.84
CA LYS A 560 31.68 66.15 -12.47
C LYS A 560 32.93 65.83 -13.30
N GLN A 561 33.12 64.56 -13.68
CA GLN A 561 34.20 64.16 -14.58
C GLN A 561 34.09 64.87 -15.94
N LEU A 562 32.87 64.97 -16.48
CA LEU A 562 32.62 65.68 -17.74
C LEU A 562 33.02 67.17 -17.66
N VAL A 563 32.81 67.82 -16.51
CA VAL A 563 33.23 69.22 -16.30
C VAL A 563 34.76 69.35 -16.28
N VAL A 564 35.45 68.42 -15.62
CA VAL A 564 36.93 68.38 -15.62
C VAL A 564 37.48 68.19 -17.03
N ASP A 565 36.84 67.34 -17.84
CA ASP A 565 37.24 67.11 -19.23
C ASP A 565 37.08 68.38 -20.08
N GLN A 566 35.96 69.11 -19.93
CA GLN A 566 35.71 70.39 -20.61
C GLN A 566 36.74 71.47 -20.21
N ASP A 567 37.04 71.60 -18.92
CA ASP A 567 38.03 72.57 -18.43
C ASP A 567 39.45 72.22 -18.93
N SER A 568 39.76 70.93 -19.07
CA SER A 568 41.04 70.46 -19.61
C SER A 568 41.20 70.84 -21.08
N GLU A 569 40.16 70.66 -21.89
CA GLU A 569 40.17 71.08 -23.30
C GLU A 569 40.34 72.60 -23.45
N ALA A 570 39.76 73.39 -22.54
CA ALA A 570 39.92 74.84 -22.54
C ALA A 570 41.37 75.27 -22.27
N VAL A 571 42.06 74.62 -21.32
CA VAL A 571 43.49 74.83 -21.07
C VAL A 571 44.32 74.50 -22.32
N ASP A 572 44.08 73.35 -22.95
CA ASP A 572 44.81 72.93 -24.15
C ASP A 572 44.63 73.91 -25.32
N LEU A 573 43.45 74.52 -25.45
CA LEU A 573 43.19 75.55 -26.46
C LEU A 573 43.99 76.83 -26.18
N SER A 574 43.98 77.34 -24.95
CA SER A 574 44.74 78.53 -24.56
C SER A 574 46.26 78.34 -24.67
N GLU A 575 46.79 77.15 -24.33
CA GLU A 575 48.22 76.85 -24.52
C GLU A 575 48.65 76.86 -26.00
N ARG A 576 47.76 76.44 -26.91
CA ARG A 576 48.04 76.49 -28.35
C ARG A 576 48.09 77.94 -28.86
N ARG A 577 47.17 78.80 -28.40
CA ARG A 577 47.14 80.23 -28.77
C ARG A 577 48.36 80.98 -28.25
N LEU A 578 48.74 80.76 -26.99
CA LEU A 578 49.93 81.37 -26.42
C LEU A 578 51.21 80.98 -27.17
N ARG A 579 51.37 79.70 -27.54
CA ARG A 579 52.51 79.23 -28.35
C ARG A 579 52.63 79.96 -29.69
N HIS A 580 51.50 80.25 -30.33
CA HIS A 580 51.47 81.02 -31.58
C HIS A 580 51.92 82.47 -31.35
N ALA A 581 51.37 83.15 -30.34
CA ALA A 581 51.72 84.53 -30.01
C ALA A 581 53.20 84.68 -29.63
N VAL A 582 53.76 83.75 -28.86
CA VAL A 582 55.21 83.73 -28.51
C VAL A 582 56.09 83.62 -29.75
N LYS A 583 55.71 82.76 -30.70
CA LYS A 583 56.44 82.59 -31.95
C LYS A 583 56.44 83.89 -32.77
N GLU A 584 55.29 84.54 -32.89
CA GLU A 584 55.11 85.79 -33.65
C GLU A 584 55.89 86.97 -33.04
N VAL A 585 55.95 87.08 -31.70
CA VAL A 585 56.83 88.05 -31.02
C VAL A 585 58.31 87.80 -31.36
N GLY A 586 58.74 86.54 -31.39
CA GLY A 586 60.13 86.19 -31.72
C GLY A 586 60.54 86.57 -33.15
N GLU A 587 59.64 86.37 -34.12
CA GLU A 587 59.86 86.74 -35.52
C GLU A 587 60.00 88.26 -35.69
N ILE A 588 59.10 89.05 -35.09
CA ILE A 588 59.11 90.52 -35.20
C ILE A 588 60.34 91.14 -34.51
N SER A 589 60.79 90.61 -33.37
CA SER A 589 62.01 91.09 -32.70
C SER A 589 63.24 90.92 -33.60
N SER A 590 63.34 89.80 -34.32
CA SER A 590 64.45 89.57 -35.27
C SER A 590 64.44 90.60 -36.42
N GLU A 591 63.26 90.96 -36.94
CA GLU A 591 63.13 91.99 -37.99
C GLU A 591 63.54 93.38 -37.50
N ILE A 592 63.30 93.70 -36.22
CA ILE A 592 63.72 94.98 -35.61
C ILE A 592 65.25 95.06 -35.52
N ASP A 593 65.92 93.98 -35.10
CA ASP A 593 67.38 93.96 -34.97
C ASP A 593 68.07 94.22 -36.33
N GLU A 594 67.53 93.64 -37.41
CA GLU A 594 68.03 93.89 -38.78
C GLU A 594 67.80 95.34 -39.24
N ALA A 595 66.63 95.92 -38.95
CA ALA A 595 66.30 97.29 -39.32
C ALA A 595 67.13 98.32 -38.52
N MET A 596 67.39 98.06 -37.24
CA MET A 596 68.21 98.90 -36.36
C MET A 596 69.65 99.02 -36.88
N PHE A 597 70.23 97.93 -37.37
CA PHE A 597 71.58 97.94 -37.95
C PHE A 597 71.69 98.90 -39.15
N SER A 598 70.66 98.91 -40.01
CA SER A 598 70.60 99.81 -41.17
C SER A 598 70.42 101.27 -40.75
N TYR A 599 69.62 101.53 -39.71
CA TYR A 599 69.44 102.85 -39.13
C TYR A 599 70.75 103.41 -38.56
N GLU A 600 71.46 102.66 -37.71
CA GLU A 600 72.72 103.09 -37.10
C GLU A 600 73.79 103.41 -38.15
N ALA A 601 73.89 102.59 -39.20
CA ALA A 601 74.80 102.85 -40.32
C ALA A 601 74.46 104.16 -41.06
N SER A 602 73.17 104.42 -41.30
CA SER A 602 72.71 105.65 -41.97
C SER A 602 72.88 106.90 -41.10
N ALA A 603 72.68 106.77 -39.78
CA ALA A 603 72.84 107.84 -38.80
C ALA A 603 74.30 108.30 -38.71
N GLU A 604 75.23 107.34 -38.68
CA GLU A 604 76.66 107.64 -38.59
C GLU A 604 77.18 108.28 -39.88
N LEU A 605 76.67 107.82 -41.03
CA LEU A 605 77.00 108.40 -42.34
C LEU A 605 76.48 109.85 -42.43
N LEU A 606 75.24 110.11 -41.98
CA LEU A 606 74.68 111.46 -41.94
C LEU A 606 75.45 112.38 -40.98
N ALA A 607 75.77 111.91 -39.78
CA ALA A 607 76.54 112.67 -38.80
C ALA A 607 77.95 113.04 -39.30
N GLY A 608 78.59 112.15 -40.08
CA GLY A 608 79.90 112.41 -40.68
C GLY A 608 79.90 113.49 -41.76
N VAL A 609 78.80 113.62 -42.50
CA VAL A 609 78.68 114.59 -43.60
C VAL A 609 78.24 115.98 -43.11
N MET A 610 77.60 116.06 -41.93
CA MET A 610 77.11 117.30 -41.30
C MET A 610 78.22 118.11 -40.59
N THR A 611 79.21 118.57 -41.36
CA THR A 611 80.25 119.49 -40.85
C THR A 611 79.73 120.95 -40.78
N PRO A 612 80.29 121.83 -39.92
CA PRO A 612 79.85 123.24 -39.85
C PRO A 612 79.89 123.97 -41.21
N ALA A 613 80.90 123.66 -42.04
CA ALA A 613 80.98 124.21 -43.40
C ALA A 613 79.77 123.80 -44.27
N ASN A 614 79.41 122.52 -44.24
CA ASN A 614 78.27 121.99 -44.98
C ASN A 614 76.93 122.48 -44.40
N ILE A 615 76.81 122.63 -43.08
CA ILE A 615 75.60 123.18 -42.43
C ILE A 615 75.41 124.64 -42.82
N THR A 616 76.49 125.44 -42.82
CA THR A 616 76.45 126.84 -43.30
C THR A 616 76.00 126.90 -44.76
N MET A 617 76.55 126.02 -45.60
CA MET A 617 76.17 125.93 -47.02
C MET A 617 74.70 125.59 -47.17
N LEU A 618 74.20 124.58 -46.44
CA LEU A 618 72.82 124.12 -46.54
C LEU A 618 71.81 125.16 -46.01
N ASN A 619 72.11 125.81 -44.87
CA ASN A 619 71.27 126.89 -44.33
C ASN A 619 71.25 128.14 -45.23
N ASN A 620 72.32 128.42 -45.97
CA ASN A 620 72.35 129.53 -46.93
C ASN A 620 71.69 129.16 -48.28
N ALA A 621 71.86 127.92 -48.74
CA ALA A 621 71.22 127.38 -49.94
C ALA A 621 69.70 127.14 -49.75
N GLU A 622 69.20 127.21 -48.51
CA GLU A 622 67.77 127.14 -48.15
C GLU A 622 66.90 128.14 -48.92
N GLN A 623 67.47 129.24 -49.44
CA GLN A 623 66.75 130.21 -50.27
C GLN A 623 66.70 129.87 -51.78
N GLU A 624 67.47 128.89 -52.26
CA GLU A 624 67.68 128.65 -53.70
C GLU A 624 67.19 127.28 -54.22
N SER A 625 66.92 126.26 -53.38
CA SER A 625 66.31 124.98 -53.81
C SER A 625 65.28 124.40 -52.82
N PHE A 626 64.13 123.98 -53.35
CA PHE A 626 63.02 123.38 -52.60
C PHE A 626 63.39 122.03 -51.97
N LEU A 627 64.19 121.21 -52.66
CA LEU A 627 64.57 119.88 -52.16
C LEU A 627 65.41 119.98 -50.87
N ILE A 628 66.32 120.96 -50.81
CA ILE A 628 67.14 121.23 -49.62
C ILE A 628 66.23 121.73 -48.49
N GLN A 629 65.27 122.60 -48.79
CA GLN A 629 64.34 123.12 -47.79
C GLN A 629 63.52 122.01 -47.10
N VAL A 630 62.97 121.06 -47.89
CA VAL A 630 62.16 119.96 -47.33
C VAL A 630 63.03 118.96 -46.57
N THR A 631 64.18 118.55 -47.12
CA THR A 631 65.04 117.55 -46.46
C THR A 631 65.67 118.09 -45.17
N LEU A 632 66.11 119.35 -45.17
CA LEU A 632 66.66 120.00 -43.98
C LEU A 632 65.57 120.25 -42.94
N GLY A 633 64.38 120.67 -43.38
CA GLY A 633 63.22 120.85 -42.51
C GLY A 633 62.79 119.55 -41.82
N CYS A 634 62.76 118.45 -42.56
CA CYS A 634 62.46 117.12 -42.02
C CYS A 634 63.49 116.67 -40.97
N LEU A 635 64.79 116.87 -41.25
CA LEU A 635 65.84 116.51 -40.29
C LEU A 635 65.80 117.38 -39.04
N ALA A 636 65.64 118.69 -39.18
CA ALA A 636 65.53 119.59 -38.04
C ALA A 636 64.24 119.36 -37.23
N ASN A 637 63.13 118.95 -37.86
CA ASN A 637 61.91 118.51 -37.16
C ASN A 637 62.15 117.19 -36.41
N ALA A 638 62.81 116.22 -37.04
CA ALA A 638 63.21 114.98 -36.37
C ALA A 638 64.14 115.20 -35.17
N LEU A 639 65.02 116.20 -35.23
CA LEU A 639 65.92 116.60 -34.13
C LEU A 639 65.29 117.58 -33.13
N GLY A 640 64.08 118.11 -33.40
CA GLY A 640 63.37 119.06 -32.53
C GLY A 640 63.97 120.47 -32.47
N LEU A 641 64.54 120.99 -33.57
CA LEU A 641 65.30 122.26 -33.60
C LEU A 641 64.67 123.35 -34.50
N PRO A 642 63.69 124.13 -34.00
CA PRO A 642 63.19 125.34 -34.69
C PRO A 642 63.93 126.64 -34.28
N ASP A 643 64.15 127.57 -35.22
CA ASP A 643 64.59 128.98 -35.02
C ASP A 643 63.52 129.81 -34.26
N GLU A 644 63.90 130.90 -33.60
CA GLU A 644 63.02 131.90 -32.94
C GLU A 644 61.81 132.38 -33.78
N ARG A 645 61.86 132.23 -35.11
CA ARG A 645 60.78 132.51 -36.07
C ARG A 645 59.98 131.28 -36.54
N GLY A 646 60.21 130.12 -35.94
CA GLY A 646 59.54 128.86 -36.27
C GLY A 646 60.03 128.20 -37.56
N ARG A 647 61.27 128.49 -37.99
CA ARG A 647 61.89 127.88 -39.18
C ARG A 647 62.83 126.74 -38.77
N TRP A 648 62.84 125.65 -39.51
CA TRP A 648 63.63 124.47 -39.16
C TRP A 648 65.06 124.62 -39.67
N ILE A 649 65.97 125.06 -38.78
CA ILE A 649 67.36 125.40 -39.14
C ILE A 649 68.32 124.56 -38.29
N LEU A 650 69.36 124.02 -38.92
CA LEU A 650 70.37 123.24 -38.21
C LEU A 650 71.42 124.15 -37.53
N PRO A 651 71.77 123.91 -36.25
CA PRO A 651 72.78 124.68 -35.55
C PRO A 651 74.17 124.48 -36.18
N ASN A 652 74.86 125.60 -36.41
CA ASN A 652 76.19 125.66 -37.03
C ASN A 652 77.34 125.70 -35.99
N ASP A 653 77.03 125.45 -34.72
CA ASP A 653 77.99 125.45 -33.61
C ASP A 653 78.76 124.12 -33.47
N GLY A 654 78.50 123.16 -34.37
CA GLY A 654 79.09 121.82 -34.36
C GLY A 654 78.31 120.77 -33.55
N SER A 655 77.13 121.11 -32.99
CA SER A 655 76.32 120.19 -32.19
C SER A 655 75.48 119.17 -33.01
N THR A 656 75.16 119.50 -34.27
CA THR A 656 74.26 118.69 -35.12
C THR A 656 74.66 117.20 -35.26
N PRO A 657 75.94 116.82 -35.50
CA PRO A 657 76.35 115.42 -35.53
C PRO A 657 76.12 114.65 -34.22
N ALA A 658 76.20 115.33 -33.07
CA ALA A 658 75.94 114.69 -31.78
C ALA A 658 74.44 114.44 -31.58
N LEU A 659 73.60 115.38 -32.04
CA LEU A 659 72.14 115.26 -31.96
C LEU A 659 71.60 114.12 -32.84
N ILE A 660 72.17 113.91 -34.03
CA ILE A 660 71.80 112.78 -34.91
C ILE A 660 72.14 111.44 -34.26
N ARG A 661 73.33 111.31 -33.65
CA ARG A 661 73.75 110.08 -32.98
C ARG A 661 72.96 109.77 -31.71
N GLN A 662 72.45 110.80 -31.04
CA GLN A 662 71.69 110.68 -29.80
C GLN A 662 70.17 110.69 -30.03
N LEU A 663 69.72 110.68 -31.28
CA LEU A 663 68.30 110.68 -31.60
C LEU A 663 67.65 109.37 -31.14
N ASP A 664 66.76 109.48 -30.16
CA ASP A 664 65.92 108.37 -29.72
C ASP A 664 64.77 108.18 -30.71
N VAL A 665 64.82 107.05 -31.43
CA VAL A 665 63.85 106.63 -32.45
C VAL A 665 62.41 106.61 -31.90
N ASP A 666 62.24 106.37 -30.60
CA ASP A 666 60.91 106.29 -29.98
C ASP A 666 60.30 107.68 -29.70
N THR A 667 61.09 108.75 -29.78
CA THR A 667 60.67 110.13 -29.46
C THR A 667 60.40 111.01 -30.67
N VAL A 668 60.67 110.50 -31.89
CA VAL A 668 60.51 111.27 -33.13
C VAL A 668 59.02 111.57 -33.41
N PRO A 669 58.65 112.84 -33.66
CA PRO A 669 57.26 113.22 -33.96
C PRO A 669 56.68 112.51 -35.18
N ARG A 670 55.41 112.10 -35.11
CA ARG A 670 54.74 111.29 -36.16
C ARG A 670 54.63 112.00 -37.51
N ASP A 671 54.45 113.31 -37.48
CA ASP A 671 54.42 114.21 -38.62
C ASP A 671 55.80 114.31 -39.29
N ALA A 672 56.88 114.46 -38.52
CA ALA A 672 58.25 114.45 -39.04
C ALA A 672 58.59 113.14 -39.78
N MET A 673 58.16 112.00 -39.24
CA MET A 673 58.40 110.69 -39.87
C MET A 673 57.59 110.48 -41.17
N ALA A 674 56.36 111.00 -41.22
CA ALA A 674 55.51 110.90 -42.41
C ALA A 674 56.02 111.77 -43.56
N GLU A 675 56.58 112.95 -43.26
CA GLU A 675 57.23 113.82 -44.25
C GLU A 675 58.52 113.18 -44.79
N MET A 676 59.33 112.55 -43.94
CA MET A 676 60.56 111.85 -44.34
C MET A 676 60.31 110.64 -45.27
N ASP A 677 59.24 109.87 -45.02
CA ASP A 677 58.86 108.70 -45.85
C ASP A 677 58.38 109.09 -47.26
N GLY A 678 57.94 110.34 -47.45
CA GLY A 678 57.35 110.86 -48.69
C GLY A 678 58.33 111.58 -49.63
N LEU A 679 59.62 111.67 -49.27
CA LEU A 679 60.64 112.37 -50.04
C LEU A 679 61.06 111.59 -51.30
N ASP A 680 60.67 112.08 -52.49
CA ASP A 680 61.14 111.59 -53.81
C ASP A 680 62.23 112.54 -54.37
N LEU A 681 63.47 112.07 -54.37
CA LEU A 681 64.67 112.84 -54.73
C LEU A 681 64.86 113.03 -56.25
N SER A 682 63.94 112.52 -57.09
CA SER A 682 64.12 112.47 -58.55
C SER A 682 63.63 113.72 -59.32
N GLN A 683 63.18 114.80 -58.66
CA GLN A 683 62.58 115.97 -59.29
C GLN A 683 63.15 117.33 -58.82
N ASP A 684 64.19 117.88 -59.47
CA ASP A 684 64.47 119.35 -59.45
C ASP A 684 65.32 119.81 -60.67
N PRO A 685 64.90 120.81 -61.49
CA PRO A 685 65.61 121.25 -62.69
C PRO A 685 66.33 122.60 -62.51
N GLY A 686 67.62 122.60 -62.13
CA GLY A 686 68.43 123.83 -62.13
C GLY A 686 69.89 123.58 -61.74
N LYS A 687 70.76 123.37 -62.75
CA LYS A 687 72.18 123.02 -62.55
C LYS A 687 73.09 124.26 -62.53
N THR A 688 73.76 124.48 -61.40
CA THR A 688 75.02 125.25 -61.28
C THR A 688 76.01 124.48 -60.39
N GLU A 689 77.32 124.61 -60.62
CA GLU A 689 78.36 123.74 -60.03
C GLU A 689 78.42 123.75 -58.48
N ASP A 690 77.98 124.84 -57.83
CA ASP A 690 77.94 124.96 -56.36
C ASP A 690 76.74 124.24 -55.71
N THR A 691 75.76 123.73 -56.47
CA THR A 691 74.53 123.10 -55.96
C THR A 691 74.62 121.57 -55.82
N ASN A 692 75.61 120.91 -56.45
CA ASN A 692 75.73 119.45 -56.46
C ASN A 692 76.09 118.84 -55.10
N GLN A 693 76.88 119.55 -54.28
CA GLN A 693 77.31 119.04 -52.98
C GLN A 693 76.17 119.07 -51.96
N ALA A 694 75.24 120.02 -52.07
CA ALA A 694 74.07 120.12 -51.20
C ALA A 694 73.05 118.99 -51.47
N ILE A 695 72.84 118.61 -52.73
CA ILE A 695 71.93 117.52 -53.13
C ILE A 695 72.43 116.17 -52.60
N ALA A 696 73.73 115.89 -52.69
CA ALA A 696 74.30 114.64 -52.15
C ALA A 696 74.06 114.50 -50.64
N ILE A 697 74.06 115.60 -49.89
CA ILE A 697 73.76 115.57 -48.45
C ILE A 697 72.26 115.33 -48.22
N ALA A 698 71.39 115.93 -49.04
CA ALA A 698 69.95 115.71 -48.99
C ALA A 698 69.57 114.23 -49.24
N GLU A 699 70.27 113.52 -50.13
CA GLU A 699 70.08 112.08 -50.36
C GLU A 699 70.43 111.24 -49.11
N VAL A 700 71.50 111.62 -48.40
CA VAL A 700 71.89 110.97 -47.14
C VAL A 700 70.84 111.20 -46.04
N ILE A 701 70.26 112.40 -45.97
CA ILE A 701 69.16 112.71 -45.04
C ILE A 701 67.93 111.82 -45.31
N ALA A 702 67.55 111.66 -46.58
CA ALA A 702 66.41 110.84 -46.96
C ALA A 702 66.62 109.36 -46.62
N THR A 703 67.84 108.83 -46.86
CA THR A 703 68.20 107.45 -46.54
C THR A 703 68.09 107.19 -45.02
N PHE A 704 68.54 108.14 -44.20
CA PHE A 704 68.38 108.11 -42.74
C PHE A 704 66.90 108.13 -42.32
N GLY A 705 66.09 108.99 -42.95
CA GLY A 705 64.64 109.08 -42.69
C GLY A 705 63.88 107.79 -42.99
N GLN A 706 64.22 107.09 -44.08
CA GLN A 706 63.61 105.81 -44.46
C GLN A 706 63.95 104.70 -43.46
N ALA A 707 65.22 104.60 -43.04
CA ALA A 707 65.65 103.61 -42.05
C ALA A 707 64.98 103.85 -40.67
N LEU A 708 64.84 105.12 -40.27
CA LEU A 708 64.15 105.53 -39.05
C LEU A 708 62.65 105.16 -39.07
N SER A 709 61.96 105.34 -40.21
CA SER A 709 60.55 104.96 -40.38
C SER A 709 60.33 103.44 -40.24
N GLN A 710 61.21 102.63 -40.84
CA GLN A 710 61.11 101.17 -40.83
C GLN A 710 61.19 100.59 -39.39
N VAL A 711 62.16 101.04 -38.59
CA VAL A 711 62.32 100.60 -37.18
C VAL A 711 61.07 100.94 -36.35
N SER A 712 60.55 102.16 -36.47
CA SER A 712 59.38 102.62 -35.70
C SER A 712 58.10 101.84 -36.02
N ARG A 713 57.92 101.41 -37.28
CA ARG A 713 56.78 100.57 -37.68
C ARG A 713 56.85 99.18 -37.04
N LEU A 714 58.04 98.55 -37.05
CA LEU A 714 58.24 97.22 -36.48
C LEU A 714 58.12 97.21 -34.94
N ARG A 715 58.69 98.20 -34.24
CA ARG A 715 58.51 98.34 -32.78
C ARG A 715 57.05 98.50 -32.36
N ARG A 716 56.24 99.21 -33.14
CA ARG A 716 54.79 99.32 -32.89
C ARG A 716 54.06 97.99 -33.05
N ARG A 717 54.38 97.22 -34.09
CA ARG A 717 53.82 95.89 -34.31
C ARG A 717 54.20 94.93 -33.18
N LEU A 718 55.44 95.00 -32.69
CA LEU A 718 55.89 94.26 -31.51
C LEU A 718 55.07 94.59 -30.25
N GLY A 719 54.76 95.87 -30.03
CA GLY A 719 53.91 96.30 -28.91
C GLY A 719 52.48 95.75 -28.98
N GLN A 720 51.89 95.66 -30.18
CA GLN A 720 50.55 95.10 -30.37
C GLN A 720 50.50 93.59 -30.13
N VAL A 721 51.47 92.84 -30.67
CA VAL A 721 51.56 91.38 -30.49
C VAL A 721 51.99 91.03 -29.06
N GLY A 722 52.80 91.88 -28.42
CA GLY A 722 53.18 91.75 -27.00
C GLY A 722 51.97 91.83 -26.06
N ASN A 723 51.04 92.75 -26.30
CA ASN A 723 49.80 92.83 -25.53
C ASN A 723 48.91 91.59 -25.72
N ALA A 724 48.77 91.11 -26.97
CA ALA A 724 48.00 89.89 -27.26
C ALA A 724 48.60 88.64 -26.59
N LYS A 725 49.94 88.54 -26.55
CA LYS A 725 50.63 87.49 -25.79
C LYS A 725 50.28 87.55 -24.30
N TRP A 726 50.33 88.74 -23.69
CA TRP A 726 50.03 88.92 -22.27
C TRP A 726 48.57 88.57 -21.91
N GLU A 727 47.61 88.92 -22.79
CA GLU A 727 46.20 88.54 -22.64
C GLU A 727 46.00 87.01 -22.67
N GLU A 728 46.69 86.30 -23.57
CA GLU A 728 46.64 84.84 -23.67
C GLU A 728 47.36 84.16 -22.48
N GLU A 729 48.46 84.72 -21.96
CA GLU A 729 49.11 84.25 -20.72
C GLU A 729 48.16 84.33 -19.52
N THR A 730 47.47 85.47 -19.38
CA THR A 730 46.50 85.69 -18.29
C THR A 730 45.30 84.75 -18.41
N THR A 731 44.80 84.52 -19.63
CA THR A 731 43.68 83.62 -19.90
C THR A 731 44.03 82.17 -19.59
N LEU A 732 45.25 81.74 -19.94
CA LEU A 732 45.75 80.40 -19.62
C LEU A 732 45.86 80.17 -18.11
N GLU A 733 46.33 81.18 -17.36
CA GLU A 733 46.45 81.10 -15.91
C GLU A 733 45.07 80.95 -15.25
N GLN A 734 44.06 81.70 -15.71
CA GLN A 734 42.68 81.54 -15.26
C GLN A 734 42.07 80.18 -15.61
N ALA A 735 42.33 79.66 -16.82
CA ALA A 735 41.85 78.35 -17.25
C ALA A 735 42.47 77.22 -16.40
N ARG A 736 43.77 77.31 -16.08
CA ARG A 736 44.46 76.35 -15.20
C ARG A 736 43.92 76.36 -13.78
N ALA A 737 43.63 77.55 -13.23
CA ALA A 737 43.02 77.69 -11.91
C ALA A 737 41.65 77.00 -11.85
N LYS A 738 40.79 77.21 -12.84
CA LYS A 738 39.48 76.55 -12.94
C LYS A 738 39.58 75.04 -13.04
N LEU A 739 40.48 74.51 -13.88
CA LEU A 739 40.70 73.07 -14.00
C LEU A 739 41.14 72.46 -12.67
N GLN A 740 41.97 73.17 -11.90
CA GLN A 740 42.42 72.72 -10.59
C GLN A 740 41.27 72.67 -9.57
N GLU A 741 40.38 73.67 -9.56
CA GLU A 741 39.18 73.67 -8.72
C GLU A 741 38.24 72.51 -9.08
N SER A 742 37.94 72.31 -10.37
CA SER A 742 37.09 71.22 -10.84
C SER A 742 37.64 69.83 -10.48
N ARG A 743 38.97 69.65 -10.54
CA ARG A 743 39.62 68.39 -10.11
C ARG A 743 39.49 68.13 -8.60
N VAL A 744 39.58 69.16 -7.76
CA VAL A 744 39.38 69.02 -6.31
C VAL A 744 37.95 68.62 -6.00
N VAL A 745 36.97 69.25 -6.65
CA VAL A 745 35.54 68.94 -6.47
C VAL A 745 35.20 67.51 -6.92
N LEU A 746 35.82 67.03 -8.01
CA LEU A 746 35.70 65.65 -8.45
C LEU A 746 36.29 64.68 -7.42
N SER A 747 37.49 64.97 -6.89
CA SER A 747 38.15 64.14 -5.88
C SER A 747 37.28 63.98 -4.62
N GLN A 748 36.68 65.06 -4.13
CA GLN A 748 35.80 65.02 -2.96
C GLN A 748 34.59 64.10 -3.17
N SER A 749 33.94 64.18 -4.34
CA SER A 749 32.80 63.30 -4.64
C SER A 749 33.23 61.85 -4.92
N GLN A 750 34.45 61.62 -5.40
CA GLN A 750 35.01 60.28 -5.52
C GLN A 750 35.26 59.65 -4.14
N ASP A 751 35.80 60.42 -3.19
CA ASP A 751 36.01 59.98 -1.80
C ASP A 751 34.67 59.66 -1.11
N GLU A 752 33.63 60.47 -1.32
CA GLU A 752 32.27 60.20 -0.82
C GLU A 752 31.70 58.88 -1.38
N LEU A 753 31.87 58.64 -2.68
CA LEU A 753 31.44 57.40 -3.31
C LEU A 753 32.18 56.18 -2.76
N ASP A 754 33.49 56.28 -2.58
CA ASP A 754 34.31 55.18 -2.07
C ASP A 754 34.01 54.87 -0.60
N ASN A 755 33.68 55.90 0.20
CA ASN A 755 33.15 55.72 1.57
C ASN A 755 31.80 54.99 1.57
N LEU A 756 30.86 55.34 0.68
CA LEU A 756 29.57 54.65 0.57
C LEU A 756 29.73 53.19 0.15
N LYS A 757 30.64 52.90 -0.80
CA LYS A 757 30.97 51.52 -1.21
C LYS A 757 31.65 50.72 -0.08
N ALA A 758 32.52 51.36 0.71
CA ALA A 758 33.12 50.72 1.88
C ALA A 758 32.07 50.33 2.93
N LEU A 759 31.07 51.19 3.17
CA LEU A 759 29.94 50.88 4.05
C LEU A 759 29.09 49.71 3.54
N GLN A 760 28.90 49.59 2.22
CA GLN A 760 28.20 48.45 1.60
C GLN A 760 28.95 47.12 1.80
N GLY A 761 30.28 47.15 1.86
CA GLY A 761 31.12 45.98 2.14
C GLY A 761 31.10 45.53 3.61
N LEU A 762 30.86 46.45 4.55
CA LEU A 762 30.87 46.22 6.00
C LEU A 762 29.50 45.80 6.56
N ALA A 763 28.41 46.41 6.07
CA ALA A 763 27.07 46.23 6.63
C ALA A 763 26.57 44.76 6.62
N PRO A 764 26.74 43.97 5.54
CA PRO A 764 26.32 42.57 5.56
C PRO A 764 27.24 41.70 6.42
N LYS A 765 28.56 41.93 6.39
CA LYS A 765 29.54 41.00 6.98
C LYS A 765 29.61 41.06 8.50
N GLN A 766 29.54 42.25 9.11
CA GLN A 766 29.64 42.39 10.56
C GLN A 766 28.35 41.97 11.29
N GLN A 767 27.17 42.24 10.71
CA GLN A 767 25.88 41.86 11.31
C GLN A 767 25.52 40.38 11.12
N LEU A 768 25.99 39.73 10.04
CA LEU A 768 25.86 38.27 9.89
C LEU A 768 26.83 37.50 10.82
N GLN A 769 28.04 38.00 11.04
CA GLN A 769 29.01 37.35 11.95
C GLN A 769 28.59 37.42 13.43
N SER A 770 28.01 38.54 13.89
CA SER A 770 27.54 38.64 15.28
C SER A 770 26.36 37.70 15.59
N PHE A 771 25.63 37.24 14.57
CA PHE A 771 24.51 36.30 14.72
C PHE A 771 24.93 34.83 14.57
N GLN A 772 25.96 34.52 13.78
CA GLN A 772 26.51 33.16 13.70
C GLN A 772 27.12 32.69 15.03
N THR A 773 27.64 33.61 15.85
CA THR A 773 28.16 33.31 17.19
C THR A 773 27.07 33.10 18.25
N GLY A 774 25.80 33.42 17.94
CA GLY A 774 24.65 33.28 18.85
C GLY A 774 23.89 31.95 18.78
N GLY A 775 24.39 30.95 18.05
CA GLY A 775 23.85 29.59 18.07
C GLY A 775 22.66 29.27 17.14
N LEU A 776 22.10 30.25 16.43
CA LEU A 776 20.85 30.08 15.67
C LEU A 776 21.01 29.62 14.19
N ALA A 777 22.23 29.40 13.70
CA ALA A 777 22.45 29.07 12.28
C ALA A 777 22.44 27.56 11.92
N PRO A 778 22.93 26.61 12.76
CA PRO A 778 22.89 25.19 12.40
C PRO A 778 21.60 24.47 12.84
N GLN A 779 20.87 25.00 13.83
CA GLN A 779 19.68 24.34 14.39
C GLN A 779 18.41 24.52 13.54
N ASN A 780 18.41 25.46 12.59
CA ASN A 780 17.24 25.71 11.75
C ASN A 780 16.97 24.62 10.71
N ASN A 781 17.95 23.80 10.29
CA ASN A 781 17.65 22.71 9.35
C ASN A 781 17.08 21.48 10.06
N GLU A 782 17.59 21.11 11.24
CA GLU A 782 17.05 19.97 11.98
C GLU A 782 15.76 20.30 12.74
N ALA A 783 15.64 21.49 13.34
CA ALA A 783 14.42 21.88 14.06
C ALA A 783 13.27 22.22 13.12
N VAL A 784 13.52 22.84 11.96
CA VAL A 784 12.46 23.08 10.94
C VAL A 784 12.14 21.79 10.18
N SER A 785 13.11 20.90 9.94
CA SER A 785 12.82 19.55 9.44
C SER A 785 11.98 18.75 10.44
N SER A 786 12.28 18.84 11.73
CA SER A 786 11.54 18.17 12.81
C SER A 786 10.13 18.77 12.97
N ALA A 787 10.01 20.10 12.95
CA ALA A 787 8.74 20.84 13.08
C ALA A 787 7.84 20.73 11.84
N ALA A 788 8.41 20.69 10.63
CA ALA A 788 7.65 20.51 9.39
C ALA A 788 7.11 19.07 9.26
N VAL A 789 7.86 18.08 9.76
CA VAL A 789 7.36 16.71 9.91
C VAL A 789 6.20 16.69 10.93
N THR A 790 6.29 17.42 12.04
CA THR A 790 5.24 17.40 13.07
C THR A 790 3.98 18.21 12.77
N PHE A 791 4.07 19.31 12.02
CA PHE A 791 2.88 20.06 11.58
C PHE A 791 2.11 19.32 10.47
N ALA A 792 2.78 18.54 9.63
CA ALA A 792 2.12 17.62 8.70
C ALA A 792 1.44 16.45 9.44
N ASP A 793 2.04 15.98 10.55
CA ASP A 793 1.46 14.93 11.39
C ASP A 793 0.30 15.39 12.29
N LEU A 794 0.20 16.69 12.62
CA LEU A 794 -0.87 17.25 13.48
C LEU A 794 -2.24 17.28 12.82
N ASP A 795 -2.31 17.52 11.50
CA ASP A 795 -3.56 17.39 10.72
C ASP A 795 -3.89 15.92 10.40
N ALA A 796 -2.92 15.01 10.62
CA ALA A 796 -3.09 13.56 10.47
C ALA A 796 -3.48 12.83 11.79
N VAL A 797 -3.64 13.55 12.91
CA VAL A 797 -4.17 13.01 14.17
C VAL A 797 -5.66 13.35 14.26
N PRO A 798 -6.59 12.40 14.05
CA PRO A 798 -7.98 12.61 14.40
C PRO A 798 -8.03 12.83 15.90
N ARG A 799 -8.73 13.88 16.37
CA ARG A 799 -8.94 14.21 17.79
C ARG A 799 -9.02 12.92 18.60
N SER A 800 -8.01 12.64 19.40
CA SER A 800 -7.75 11.31 20.00
C SER A 800 -8.89 10.81 20.91
N GLU A 801 -9.74 11.71 21.39
CA GLU A 801 -10.99 11.37 22.08
C GLU A 801 -12.02 10.72 21.14
N SER A 802 -12.15 11.21 19.89
CA SER A 802 -13.14 10.73 18.92
C SER A 802 -12.85 9.35 18.34
N LEU A 803 -11.57 8.96 18.20
CA LEU A 803 -11.17 7.62 17.79
C LEU A 803 -11.42 6.58 18.89
N SER A 804 -11.35 6.97 20.17
CA SER A 804 -11.64 6.05 21.26
C SER A 804 -13.14 5.77 21.42
N ASP A 805 -13.98 6.73 21.02
CA ASP A 805 -15.45 6.63 21.05
C ASP A 805 -16.07 6.09 19.75
N SER A 806 -15.45 6.31 18.58
CA SER A 806 -15.94 5.79 17.29
C SER A 806 -15.86 4.26 17.18
N PHE A 807 -14.99 3.61 17.95
CA PHE A 807 -14.94 2.16 18.06
C PHE A 807 -16.10 1.54 18.86
N LYS A 808 -17.02 2.34 19.43
CA LYS A 808 -18.14 1.84 20.26
C LYS A 808 -19.50 1.73 19.58
N VAL A 809 -19.73 2.32 18.41
CA VAL A 809 -21.05 2.24 17.74
C VAL A 809 -20.90 2.32 16.24
N SER A 810 -21.25 1.24 15.53
CA SER A 810 -22.08 1.26 14.31
C SER A 810 -22.23 -0.14 13.73
N LEU A 811 -23.26 -0.88 14.15
CA LEU A 811 -23.82 -2.03 13.42
C LEU A 811 -25.27 -2.23 13.87
N VAL A 812 -26.13 -1.29 13.48
CA VAL A 812 -27.59 -1.44 13.49
C VAL A 812 -28.11 -0.83 12.20
N ARG A 813 -28.69 -1.66 11.32
CA ARG A 813 -29.57 -1.16 10.25
C ARG A 813 -30.90 -0.75 10.90
N PRO A 814 -31.48 0.42 10.58
CA PRO A 814 -32.88 0.70 10.87
C PRO A 814 -33.76 -0.03 9.86
N GLU A 815 -34.72 -0.81 10.35
CA GLU A 815 -35.80 -1.41 9.57
C GLU A 815 -36.86 -0.36 9.19
N GLY A 816 -37.41 -0.47 7.97
CA GLY A 816 -38.73 0.05 7.62
C GLY A 816 -38.77 1.00 6.42
N GLU A 817 -39.07 0.49 5.22
CA GLU A 817 -40.23 0.87 4.41
C GLU A 817 -40.34 0.03 3.11
N PRO A 818 -41.55 -0.19 2.56
CA PRO A 818 -41.85 -1.32 1.69
C PRO A 818 -41.52 -1.06 0.22
N ALA A 819 -41.27 -2.18 -0.48
CA ALA A 819 -41.01 -2.28 -1.90
C ALA A 819 -42.07 -1.55 -2.75
N ASN A 820 -41.63 -0.80 -3.78
CA ASN A 820 -42.14 -1.04 -5.13
C ASN A 820 -41.31 -0.44 -6.28
N SER A 821 -41.18 -1.32 -7.29
CA SER A 821 -41.07 -1.09 -8.73
C SER A 821 -39.88 -0.30 -9.30
N GLY A 822 -38.92 -1.05 -9.82
CA GLY A 822 -37.99 -0.61 -10.85
C GLY A 822 -36.67 -1.34 -10.75
N GLN A 823 -36.55 -2.53 -11.36
CA GLN A 823 -35.30 -3.28 -11.47
C GLN A 823 -34.18 -2.38 -12.00
N LYS A 824 -33.26 -2.01 -11.11
CA LYS A 824 -31.90 -1.60 -11.44
C LYS A 824 -30.97 -2.53 -10.67
N THR A 825 -30.04 -3.15 -11.39
CA THR A 825 -29.10 -4.15 -10.90
C THR A 825 -28.28 -3.60 -9.73
N ILE A 826 -28.02 -4.47 -8.74
CA ILE A 826 -27.29 -4.24 -7.48
C ILE A 826 -25.94 -3.50 -7.67
N VAL A 827 -25.38 -3.55 -8.88
CA VAL A 827 -24.11 -2.93 -9.29
C VAL A 827 -24.18 -1.39 -9.32
N GLU A 828 -25.32 -0.77 -9.66
CA GLU A 828 -25.39 0.70 -9.80
C GLU A 828 -25.45 1.43 -8.45
N GLN A 829 -25.96 0.79 -7.38
CA GLN A 829 -26.11 1.42 -6.06
C GLN A 829 -24.81 1.49 -5.26
N ALA A 830 -23.79 0.68 -5.59
CA ALA A 830 -22.51 0.69 -4.91
C ALA A 830 -21.57 1.82 -5.38
N SER A 831 -21.89 2.48 -6.50
CA SER A 831 -20.97 3.38 -7.22
C SER A 831 -20.73 4.76 -6.58
N GLN A 832 -21.45 5.15 -5.53
CA GLN A 832 -21.43 6.56 -5.06
C GLN A 832 -20.76 6.82 -3.69
N GLN A 833 -20.34 5.81 -2.92
CA GLN A 833 -19.56 5.99 -1.69
C GLN A 833 -18.66 4.78 -1.44
N LEU A 834 -17.52 4.69 -2.14
CA LEU A 834 -16.83 3.41 -2.32
C LEU A 834 -15.81 2.99 -1.25
N LEU A 835 -15.26 3.91 -0.44
CA LEU A 835 -14.30 3.54 0.62
C LEU A 835 -14.47 4.45 1.83
N SER A 836 -14.53 3.86 3.01
CA SER A 836 -14.40 4.55 4.30
C SER A 836 -13.01 5.17 4.45
N ASP A 837 -12.87 6.14 5.36
CA ASP A 837 -11.59 6.80 5.58
C ASP A 837 -10.52 5.83 6.11
N GLU A 838 -10.91 4.78 6.84
CA GLU A 838 -10.01 3.71 7.31
C GLU A 838 -9.53 2.82 6.15
N GLU A 839 -10.41 2.49 5.21
CA GLU A 839 -10.04 1.75 4.00
C GLU A 839 -9.12 2.57 3.10
N ARG A 840 -9.35 3.88 2.96
CA ARG A 840 -8.44 4.78 2.23
C ARG A 840 -7.07 4.86 2.88
N GLN A 841 -7.01 4.96 4.21
CA GLN A 841 -5.74 4.96 4.94
C GLN A 841 -4.98 3.64 4.75
N THR A 842 -5.69 2.51 4.74
CA THR A 842 -5.06 1.19 4.52
C THR A 842 -4.41 1.09 3.14
N LEU A 843 -5.04 1.63 2.12
CA LEU A 843 -4.48 1.70 0.76
C LEU A 843 -3.25 2.62 0.71
N ASP A 844 -3.33 3.79 1.35
CA ASP A 844 -2.22 4.74 1.40
C ASP A 844 -1.02 4.16 2.18
N ASP A 845 -1.26 3.40 3.25
CA ASP A 845 -0.22 2.67 3.99
C ASP A 845 0.43 1.57 3.15
N TYR A 846 -0.37 0.82 2.37
CA TYR A 846 0.14 -0.18 1.45
C TYR A 846 1.03 0.46 0.37
N ASP A 847 0.59 1.56 -0.22
CA ASP A 847 1.37 2.32 -1.21
C ASP A 847 2.71 2.79 -0.65
N ALA A 848 2.70 3.34 0.57
CA ALA A 848 3.91 3.77 1.25
C ALA A 848 4.88 2.61 1.49
N ILE A 849 4.37 1.43 1.88
CA ILE A 849 5.19 0.21 2.07
C ILE A 849 5.75 -0.27 0.72
N PHE A 850 4.92 -0.31 -0.31
CA PHE A 850 5.29 -0.78 -1.64
C PHE A 850 6.45 0.01 -2.22
N GLU A 851 6.41 1.34 -2.13
CA GLU A 851 7.51 2.22 -2.54
C GLU A 851 8.72 2.13 -1.61
N LYS A 852 8.50 2.24 -0.29
CA LYS A 852 9.59 2.28 0.71
C LYS A 852 10.51 1.08 0.66
N TYR A 853 9.94 -0.12 0.43
CA TYR A 853 10.71 -1.36 0.34
C TYR A 853 11.03 -1.76 -1.11
N SER A 854 10.72 -0.89 -2.08
CA SER A 854 10.92 -1.14 -3.51
C SER A 854 10.35 -2.49 -3.94
N LEU A 855 9.14 -2.82 -3.46
CA LEU A 855 8.52 -4.14 -3.67
C LEU A 855 8.27 -4.41 -5.15
N PHE A 856 8.04 -3.36 -5.96
CA PHE A 856 7.97 -3.45 -7.42
C PHE A 856 9.23 -4.13 -8.03
N CYS A 857 10.42 -4.02 -7.43
CA CYS A 857 11.61 -4.68 -7.95
C CYS A 857 11.56 -6.21 -7.83
N ASN A 858 10.65 -6.77 -7.03
CA ASN A 858 10.53 -8.21 -6.79
C ASN A 858 9.58 -8.92 -7.78
N GLY A 859 8.75 -8.17 -8.51
CA GLY A 859 7.81 -8.73 -9.48
C GLY A 859 8.51 -9.50 -10.60
N ARG A 860 7.99 -10.68 -10.96
CA ARG A 860 8.49 -11.52 -12.06
C ARG A 860 7.33 -12.03 -12.91
N TRP A 861 7.43 -11.90 -14.23
CA TRP A 861 6.55 -12.55 -15.20
C TRP A 861 7.35 -13.50 -16.08
N LEU A 862 7.10 -14.81 -15.94
CA LEU A 862 7.81 -15.87 -16.66
C LEU A 862 9.35 -15.71 -16.58
N GLY A 863 9.85 -15.31 -15.40
CA GLY A 863 11.28 -15.09 -15.14
C GLY A 863 11.83 -13.71 -15.54
N VAL A 864 11.07 -12.87 -16.25
CA VAL A 864 11.44 -11.48 -16.56
C VAL A 864 11.02 -10.57 -15.40
N GLN A 865 11.88 -9.63 -15.00
CA GLN A 865 11.54 -8.63 -13.97
C GLN A 865 10.49 -7.63 -14.47
N VAL A 866 9.40 -7.48 -13.72
CA VAL A 866 8.29 -6.55 -14.00
C VAL A 866 8.08 -5.67 -12.78
N LEU A 867 8.10 -4.36 -12.96
CA LEU A 867 8.06 -3.36 -11.89
C LEU A 867 6.63 -2.93 -11.61
N GLN A 868 5.76 -3.89 -11.32
CA GLN A 868 4.32 -3.65 -11.19
C GLN A 868 3.76 -4.38 -9.99
N ASP A 869 2.69 -3.85 -9.40
CA ASP A 869 1.92 -4.60 -8.42
C ASP A 869 1.22 -5.80 -9.09
N SER A 870 1.09 -6.89 -8.33
CA SER A 870 0.45 -8.11 -8.83
C SER A 870 -1.03 -7.93 -9.19
N GLN A 871 -1.77 -7.07 -8.47
CA GLN A 871 -3.17 -6.80 -8.77
C GLN A 871 -3.30 -5.98 -10.05
N ASP A 872 -2.45 -4.98 -10.23
CA ASP A 872 -2.38 -4.18 -11.46
C ASP A 872 -2.14 -5.04 -12.70
N LEU A 873 -1.23 -6.02 -12.62
CA LEU A 873 -1.01 -6.96 -13.72
C LEU A 873 -2.27 -7.77 -14.07
N LEU A 874 -3.05 -8.22 -13.09
CA LEU A 874 -4.31 -8.92 -13.37
C LEU A 874 -5.31 -8.02 -14.09
N TYR A 875 -5.37 -6.74 -13.72
CA TYR A 875 -6.23 -5.77 -14.38
C TYR A 875 -5.81 -5.45 -15.81
N LEU A 876 -4.53 -5.22 -16.02
CA LEU A 876 -3.96 -5.00 -17.35
C LEU A 876 -4.21 -6.22 -18.23
N GLN A 877 -4.05 -7.44 -17.71
CA GLN A 877 -4.41 -8.66 -18.41
C GLN A 877 -5.90 -8.70 -18.77
N HIS A 878 -6.78 -8.37 -17.83
CA HIS A 878 -8.22 -8.35 -18.06
C HIS A 878 -8.60 -7.35 -19.17
N ILE A 879 -8.05 -6.13 -19.12
CA ILE A 879 -8.27 -5.10 -20.15
C ILE A 879 -7.80 -5.60 -21.53
N VAL A 880 -6.60 -6.16 -21.61
CA VAL A 880 -6.05 -6.66 -22.88
C VAL A 880 -6.91 -7.81 -23.43
N TYR A 881 -7.37 -8.71 -22.58
CA TYR A 881 -8.27 -9.80 -22.99
C TYR A 881 -9.63 -9.29 -23.47
N MET A 882 -10.22 -8.32 -22.77
CA MET A 882 -11.51 -7.74 -23.12
C MET A 882 -11.46 -6.92 -24.41
N LYS A 883 -10.37 -6.19 -24.63
CA LYS A 883 -10.24 -5.27 -25.79
C LYS A 883 -9.61 -5.93 -27.01
N LYS A 884 -8.80 -6.98 -26.81
CA LYS A 884 -8.04 -7.67 -27.85
C LYS A 884 -7.37 -6.67 -28.82
N PRO A 885 -6.50 -5.78 -28.30
CA PRO A 885 -5.96 -4.69 -29.09
C PRO A 885 -5.11 -5.19 -30.26
N ASP A 886 -5.20 -4.51 -31.40
CA ASP A 886 -4.24 -4.69 -32.50
C ASP A 886 -2.87 -4.14 -32.09
N VAL A 887 -2.87 -3.02 -31.36
CA VAL A 887 -1.64 -2.41 -30.86
C VAL A 887 -1.81 -1.95 -29.43
N ILE A 888 -0.82 -2.27 -28.61
CA ILE A 888 -0.59 -1.63 -27.32
C ILE A 888 0.57 -0.67 -27.49
N ILE A 889 0.37 0.60 -27.21
CA ILE A 889 1.46 1.58 -27.12
C ILE A 889 1.84 1.69 -25.65
N GLU A 890 3.10 1.42 -25.33
CA GLU A 890 3.63 1.49 -23.99
C GLU A 890 4.80 2.47 -23.97
N THR A 891 4.78 3.44 -23.06
CA THR A 891 5.92 4.30 -22.77
C THR A 891 6.54 3.87 -21.45
N GLY A 892 7.87 3.92 -21.30
CA GLY A 892 8.55 3.51 -20.07
C GLY A 892 8.93 2.03 -20.05
N THR A 893 9.70 1.58 -21.05
CA THR A 893 10.06 0.16 -21.21
C THR A 893 10.97 -0.33 -20.08
N TYR A 894 11.92 0.49 -19.62
CA TYR A 894 12.93 0.14 -18.63
C TYR A 894 13.64 -1.19 -18.98
N LYS A 895 13.52 -2.26 -18.18
CA LYS A 895 14.07 -3.61 -18.44
C LYS A 895 13.19 -4.46 -19.39
N GLY A 896 12.11 -3.91 -19.91
CA GLY A 896 11.17 -4.55 -20.85
C GLY A 896 10.23 -5.55 -20.17
N GLY A 897 9.98 -5.41 -18.88
CA GLY A 897 9.14 -6.34 -18.11
C GLY A 897 7.67 -6.29 -18.52
N LEU A 898 7.07 -5.09 -18.43
CA LEU A 898 5.66 -4.88 -18.72
C LEU A 898 5.37 -5.03 -20.24
N THR A 899 6.30 -4.58 -21.09
CA THR A 899 6.29 -4.87 -22.53
C THR A 899 6.27 -6.35 -22.86
N TYR A 900 7.11 -7.12 -22.18
CA TYR A 900 7.14 -8.57 -22.36
C TYR A 900 5.83 -9.21 -21.87
N PHE A 901 5.28 -8.72 -20.76
CA PHE A 901 3.97 -9.14 -20.26
C PHE A 901 2.87 -8.92 -21.31
N PHE A 902 2.71 -7.72 -21.85
CA PHE A 902 1.75 -7.43 -22.91
C PHE A 902 1.99 -8.28 -24.16
N ALA A 903 3.23 -8.42 -24.60
CA ALA A 903 3.60 -9.21 -25.76
C ALA A 903 3.21 -10.69 -25.60
N THR A 904 3.42 -11.26 -24.41
CA THR A 904 3.06 -12.66 -24.12
C THR A 904 1.55 -12.90 -24.13
N ILE A 905 0.75 -11.98 -23.58
CA ILE A 905 -0.71 -12.09 -23.58
C ILE A 905 -1.24 -11.97 -25.01
N LEU A 906 -0.72 -11.02 -25.80
CA LEU A 906 -1.10 -10.88 -27.22
C LEU A 906 -0.69 -12.08 -28.07
N ASP A 907 0.45 -12.72 -27.79
CA ASP A 907 0.87 -13.97 -28.44
C ASP A 907 -0.04 -15.14 -28.05
N TRP A 908 -0.49 -15.20 -26.80
CA TRP A 908 -1.44 -16.21 -26.34
C TRP A 908 -2.81 -16.05 -26.98
N ILE A 909 -3.40 -14.85 -26.92
CA ILE A 909 -4.71 -14.57 -27.54
C ILE A 909 -4.68 -14.92 -29.04
N GLN A 910 -3.61 -14.54 -29.74
CA GLN A 910 -3.51 -14.84 -31.18
C GLN A 910 -3.49 -16.35 -31.45
N ARG A 911 -2.75 -17.13 -30.65
CA ARG A 911 -2.65 -18.59 -30.81
C ARG A 911 -3.93 -19.32 -30.41
N GLU A 912 -4.56 -18.91 -29.32
CA GLU A 912 -5.77 -19.54 -28.79
C GLU A 912 -6.97 -19.32 -29.70
N GLU A 913 -7.09 -18.12 -30.29
CA GLU A 913 -8.16 -17.81 -31.23
C GLU A 913 -7.87 -18.26 -32.67
N GLU A 914 -6.70 -18.87 -32.92
CA GLU A 914 -6.21 -19.26 -34.24
C GLU A 914 -6.34 -18.12 -35.28
N THR A 915 -6.08 -16.88 -34.85
CA THR A 915 -6.26 -15.71 -35.74
C THR A 915 -4.95 -15.33 -36.44
N ASP A 916 -5.04 -15.08 -37.74
CA ASP A 916 -3.98 -14.41 -38.50
C ASP A 916 -3.93 -12.90 -38.24
N ARG A 917 -4.70 -12.40 -37.26
CA ARG A 917 -4.75 -10.97 -36.94
C ARG A 917 -3.41 -10.55 -36.31
N PRO A 918 -2.63 -9.68 -36.98
CA PRO A 918 -1.36 -9.24 -36.43
C PRO A 918 -1.62 -8.30 -35.25
N SER A 919 -0.99 -8.58 -34.11
CA SER A 919 -1.02 -7.73 -32.92
C SER A 919 0.38 -7.46 -32.39
N TYR A 920 0.63 -6.23 -31.96
CA TYR A 920 1.97 -5.76 -31.56
C TYR A 920 1.95 -4.89 -30.30
N VAL A 921 3.09 -4.84 -29.62
CA VAL A 921 3.40 -3.83 -28.61
C VAL A 921 4.38 -2.83 -29.23
N LEU A 922 4.00 -1.56 -29.34
CA LEU A 922 4.90 -0.46 -29.66
C LEU A 922 5.46 0.08 -28.35
N SER A 923 6.71 -0.25 -28.06
CA SER A 923 7.37 0.05 -26.79
C SER A 923 8.31 1.24 -26.98
N VAL A 924 8.14 2.29 -26.18
CA VAL A 924 8.87 3.54 -26.29
C VAL A 924 9.71 3.76 -25.03
N ASP A 925 11.02 3.97 -25.19
CA ASP A 925 11.90 4.38 -24.09
C ASP A 925 13.15 5.08 -24.62
N ARG A 926 13.72 5.97 -23.80
CA ARG A 926 14.98 6.67 -24.11
C ARG A 926 16.16 5.71 -24.25
N HIS A 927 16.12 4.56 -23.59
CA HIS A 927 17.22 3.60 -23.56
C HIS A 927 16.74 2.19 -23.88
N HIS A 928 17.48 1.49 -24.73
CA HIS A 928 17.23 0.07 -24.98
C HIS A 928 17.37 -0.75 -23.68
N PRO A 929 16.51 -1.76 -23.42
CA PRO A 929 16.54 -2.53 -22.17
C PRO A 929 17.88 -3.20 -21.84
N ASP A 930 18.69 -3.53 -22.84
CA ASP A 930 20.04 -4.07 -22.66
C ASP A 930 20.97 -3.09 -21.91
N LEU A 931 20.92 -1.80 -22.24
CA LEU A 931 21.69 -0.77 -21.56
C LEU A 931 21.23 -0.60 -20.11
N VAL A 932 19.91 -0.59 -19.89
CA VAL A 932 19.29 -0.46 -18.57
C VAL A 932 19.69 -1.63 -17.65
N PHE A 933 19.66 -2.85 -18.19
CA PHE A 933 20.11 -4.06 -17.49
C PHE A 933 21.59 -3.99 -17.16
N ALA A 934 22.44 -3.57 -18.09
CA ALA A 934 23.88 -3.47 -17.88
C ALA A 934 24.23 -2.42 -16.80
N ALA A 935 23.47 -1.33 -16.74
CA ALA A 935 23.72 -0.23 -15.82
C ALA A 935 23.12 -0.43 -14.41
N ASN A 936 22.29 -1.47 -14.20
CA ASN A 936 21.59 -1.75 -12.93
C ASN A 936 20.86 -0.51 -12.35
N TRP A 937 20.20 0.26 -13.20
CA TRP A 937 19.46 1.45 -12.75
C TRP A 937 18.32 1.06 -11.83
N PHE A 938 18.09 1.81 -10.75
CA PHE A 938 16.94 1.71 -9.85
C PHE A 938 16.80 0.39 -9.04
N CYS A 939 16.54 -0.74 -9.70
CA CYS A 939 16.41 -2.04 -9.04
C CYS A 939 17.75 -2.78 -8.90
N PRO A 940 17.95 -3.57 -7.82
CA PRO A 940 19.15 -4.37 -7.62
C PRO A 940 19.49 -5.29 -8.80
N PRO A 941 20.79 -5.64 -8.99
CA PRO A 941 21.20 -6.59 -10.02
C PRO A 941 20.48 -7.93 -9.85
N CYS A 942 19.86 -8.42 -10.91
CA CYS A 942 19.17 -9.70 -10.92
C CYS A 942 19.84 -10.63 -11.94
N ALA A 943 20.75 -11.48 -11.47
CA ALA A 943 21.48 -12.41 -12.33
C ALA A 943 20.59 -13.50 -12.95
N ASP A 944 19.54 -13.90 -12.23
CA ASP A 944 18.61 -14.96 -12.65
C ASP A 944 17.46 -14.45 -13.54
N CYS A 945 17.36 -13.13 -13.74
CA CYS A 945 16.28 -12.56 -14.53
C CYS A 945 16.48 -12.84 -16.02
N VAL A 946 15.42 -13.36 -16.65
CA VAL A 946 15.37 -13.52 -18.11
C VAL A 946 15.38 -12.13 -18.75
N ARG A 947 16.22 -11.96 -19.78
CA ARG A 947 16.28 -10.74 -20.59
C ARG A 947 15.11 -10.75 -21.57
N SER A 948 14.11 -9.90 -21.34
CA SER A 948 12.90 -9.75 -22.16
C SER A 948 13.20 -9.71 -23.67
N TYR A 949 14.12 -8.85 -24.07
CA TYR A 949 14.53 -8.59 -25.46
C TYR A 949 15.27 -9.75 -26.15
N THR A 950 15.71 -10.77 -25.41
CA THR A 950 16.31 -11.98 -26.00
C THR A 950 15.29 -13.09 -26.25
N THR A 951 14.03 -12.90 -25.84
CA THR A 951 13.00 -13.92 -25.98
C THR A 951 12.42 -13.97 -27.39
N PRO A 952 11.98 -15.15 -27.87
CA PRO A 952 11.34 -15.26 -29.18
C PRO A 952 10.04 -14.46 -29.30
N VAL A 953 9.29 -14.30 -28.21
CA VAL A 953 8.03 -13.52 -28.21
C VAL A 953 8.32 -12.05 -28.46
N TRP A 954 9.35 -11.49 -27.82
CA TRP A 954 9.75 -10.09 -28.05
C TRP A 954 10.01 -9.82 -29.52
N GLY A 955 10.83 -10.64 -30.18
CA GLY A 955 11.14 -10.46 -31.60
C GLY A 955 9.94 -10.61 -32.56
N ARG A 956 8.86 -11.30 -32.14
CA ARG A 956 7.63 -11.43 -32.95
C ARG A 956 6.62 -10.31 -32.70
N LYS A 957 6.54 -9.81 -31.47
CA LYS A 957 5.43 -8.98 -30.99
C LYS A 957 5.81 -7.55 -30.66
N VAL A 958 7.07 -7.27 -30.35
CA VAL A 958 7.49 -5.95 -29.87
C VAL A 958 8.20 -5.19 -31.00
N ARG A 959 7.78 -3.95 -31.21
CA ARG A 959 8.57 -2.96 -31.96
C ARG A 959 9.04 -1.90 -30.97
N PHE A 960 10.35 -1.87 -30.73
CA PHE A 960 10.95 -0.94 -29.79
C PHE A 960 11.36 0.35 -30.53
N ILE A 961 10.96 1.50 -29.98
CA ILE A 961 11.25 2.83 -30.48
C ILE A 961 12.10 3.52 -29.42
N GLN A 962 13.33 3.90 -29.80
CA GLN A 962 14.27 4.51 -28.88
C GLN A 962 14.16 6.04 -28.92
N GLY A 963 13.54 6.64 -27.92
CA GLY A 963 13.32 8.08 -27.86
C GLY A 963 12.62 8.54 -26.58
N LEU A 964 12.59 9.85 -26.35
CA LEU A 964 11.85 10.44 -25.24
C LEU A 964 10.35 10.43 -25.57
N ALA A 965 9.52 9.86 -24.68
CA ALA A 965 8.07 9.73 -24.88
C ALA A 965 7.35 11.10 -24.97
N ASP A 966 7.91 12.13 -24.34
CA ASP A 966 7.40 13.50 -24.35
C ASP A 966 8.02 14.38 -25.47
N SER A 967 8.64 13.76 -26.49
CA SER A 967 9.20 14.46 -27.64
C SER A 967 8.36 14.29 -28.92
N GLN A 968 8.34 15.35 -29.73
CA GLN A 968 7.59 15.37 -30.99
C GLN A 968 8.12 14.34 -31.99
N ASP A 969 9.43 14.12 -32.05
CA ASP A 969 10.06 13.19 -32.99
C ASP A 969 9.62 11.75 -32.70
N THR A 970 9.66 11.32 -31.43
CA THR A 970 9.18 10.00 -31.01
C THR A 970 7.70 9.82 -31.30
N PHE A 971 6.88 10.84 -31.06
CA PHE A 971 5.46 10.81 -31.39
C PHE A 971 5.22 10.60 -32.89
N GLN A 972 5.98 11.29 -33.75
CA GLN A 972 5.92 11.10 -35.21
C GLN A 972 6.36 9.69 -35.62
N GLU A 973 7.38 9.14 -34.99
CA GLU A 973 7.86 7.77 -35.25
C GLU A 973 6.82 6.72 -34.86
N VAL A 974 6.13 6.91 -33.72
CA VAL A 974 4.99 6.06 -33.32
C VAL A 974 3.87 6.16 -34.35
N ALA A 975 3.50 7.36 -34.79
CA ALA A 975 2.49 7.55 -35.84
C ALA A 975 2.89 6.85 -37.15
N GLY A 976 4.16 6.95 -37.55
CA GLY A 976 4.72 6.24 -38.71
C GLY A 976 4.58 4.72 -38.58
N ASN A 977 4.91 4.15 -37.42
CA ASN A 977 4.75 2.73 -37.15
C ASN A 977 3.28 2.28 -37.23
N LEU A 978 2.35 3.06 -36.69
CA LEU A 978 0.91 2.79 -36.79
C LEU A 978 0.42 2.85 -38.24
N HIS A 979 0.93 3.79 -39.03
CA HIS A 979 0.67 3.88 -40.46
C HIS A 979 1.21 2.66 -41.23
N ASP A 980 2.44 2.23 -40.95
CA ASP A 980 3.06 1.04 -41.57
C ASP A 980 2.33 -0.26 -41.20
N LEU A 981 1.70 -0.29 -40.03
CA LEU A 981 0.81 -1.37 -39.60
C LEU A 981 -0.59 -1.29 -40.23
N GLY A 982 -0.85 -0.27 -41.05
CA GLY A 982 -2.12 -0.06 -41.73
C GLY A 982 -3.27 0.33 -40.78
N LEU A 983 -2.96 0.88 -39.61
CA LEU A 983 -3.94 1.29 -38.59
C LEU A 983 -4.46 2.72 -38.81
N LEU A 984 -3.69 3.55 -39.52
CA LEU A 984 -4.07 4.91 -39.90
C LEU A 984 -4.46 4.98 -41.39
N GLU A 985 -5.51 5.74 -41.74
CA GLU A 985 -5.91 5.98 -43.13
C GLU A 985 -5.19 7.19 -43.76
N PRO A 986 -4.53 7.05 -44.92
CA PRO A 986 -4.03 8.20 -45.66
C PRO A 986 -5.19 8.94 -46.38
N PRO A 987 -5.16 10.29 -46.51
CA PRO A 987 -4.12 11.23 -46.10
C PRO A 987 -4.41 11.92 -44.73
N LYS A 988 -5.45 11.50 -44.02
CA LYS A 988 -5.98 12.23 -42.84
C LYS A 988 -5.45 11.71 -41.50
N GLY A 989 -4.81 10.54 -41.45
CA GLY A 989 -4.25 10.02 -40.20
C GLY A 989 -5.30 9.63 -39.16
N ASP A 990 -6.56 9.45 -39.58
CA ASP A 990 -7.60 8.94 -38.68
C ASP A 990 -7.46 7.42 -38.54
N ILE A 991 -7.72 6.89 -37.34
CA ILE A 991 -7.63 5.46 -37.03
C ILE A 991 -8.80 4.73 -37.70
N LYS A 992 -8.53 3.60 -38.35
CA LYS A 992 -9.59 2.74 -38.92
C LYS A 992 -10.56 2.29 -37.82
N GLU A 993 -11.85 2.55 -37.99
CA GLU A 993 -12.88 2.25 -36.98
C GLU A 993 -12.93 0.77 -36.52
N SER A 994 -12.45 -0.16 -37.35
CA SER A 994 -12.39 -1.59 -37.03
C SER A 994 -11.22 -2.01 -36.13
N LYS A 995 -10.33 -1.07 -35.77
CA LYS A 995 -9.08 -1.34 -35.05
C LYS A 995 -9.16 -0.88 -33.61
N THR A 996 -8.46 -1.59 -32.74
CA THR A 996 -8.44 -1.31 -31.30
C THR A 996 -7.01 -1.02 -30.86
N ILE A 997 -6.79 0.15 -30.27
CA ILE A 997 -5.49 0.57 -29.73
C ILE A 997 -5.67 0.91 -28.25
N VAL A 998 -4.80 0.33 -27.42
CA VAL A 998 -4.68 0.64 -25.99
C VAL A 998 -3.36 1.40 -25.78
N VAL A 999 -3.35 2.42 -24.94
CA VAL A 999 -2.15 3.18 -24.60
C VAL A 999 -1.90 3.04 -23.09
N ASN A 1000 -0.66 2.75 -22.72
CA ASN A 1000 -0.16 2.67 -21.35
C ASN A 1000 1.02 3.62 -21.17
N LEU A 1001 0.91 4.59 -20.26
CA LEU A 1001 1.92 5.62 -20.04
C LEU A 1001 2.68 5.37 -18.72
N ASP A 1002 4.00 5.16 -18.81
CA ASP A 1002 4.89 4.82 -17.69
C ASP A 1002 6.28 5.48 -17.80
N ALA A 1003 6.50 6.41 -18.74
CA ALA A 1003 7.84 6.97 -18.99
C ALA A 1003 8.23 8.11 -18.05
N ASN A 1004 7.27 8.99 -17.70
CA ASN A 1004 7.50 10.12 -16.82
C ASN A 1004 6.30 10.31 -15.88
N HIS A 1005 6.58 10.51 -14.59
CA HIS A 1005 5.54 10.73 -13.58
C HIS A 1005 5.52 12.18 -13.06
N GLU A 1006 6.41 13.05 -13.53
CA GLU A 1006 6.34 14.49 -13.27
C GLU A 1006 5.20 15.12 -14.09
N PHE A 1007 4.54 16.13 -13.50
CA PHE A 1007 3.36 16.77 -14.07
C PHE A 1007 3.52 17.21 -15.53
N ASP A 1008 4.58 17.96 -15.86
CA ASP A 1008 4.77 18.55 -17.19
C ASP A 1008 5.07 17.50 -18.27
N GLY A 1009 5.87 16.49 -17.92
CA GLY A 1009 6.23 15.40 -18.84
C GLY A 1009 5.03 14.52 -19.15
N LEU A 1010 4.32 14.08 -18.12
CA LEU A 1010 3.14 13.24 -18.30
C LEU A 1010 1.99 13.96 -19.00
N LEU A 1011 1.78 15.26 -18.72
CA LEU A 1011 0.76 16.03 -19.42
C LEU A 1011 1.03 16.08 -20.93
N LYS A 1012 2.30 16.19 -21.35
CA LYS A 1012 2.68 16.10 -22.76
C LYS A 1012 2.42 14.70 -23.33
N GLU A 1013 2.78 13.64 -22.62
CA GLU A 1013 2.48 12.27 -23.05
C GLU A 1013 0.96 12.04 -23.22
N LEU A 1014 0.15 12.46 -22.26
CA LEU A 1014 -1.31 12.39 -22.35
C LEU A 1014 -1.82 13.09 -23.61
N VAL A 1015 -1.31 14.28 -23.90
CA VAL A 1015 -1.68 15.05 -25.08
C VAL A 1015 -1.22 14.37 -26.38
N TYR A 1016 -0.03 13.78 -26.42
CA TYR A 1016 0.49 13.08 -27.61
C TYR A 1016 -0.20 11.75 -27.87
N TYR A 1017 -0.45 10.93 -26.84
CA TYR A 1017 -0.88 9.56 -27.05
C TYR A 1017 -2.40 9.36 -26.93
N ALA A 1018 -3.15 10.27 -26.29
CA ALA A 1018 -4.61 10.24 -26.30
C ALA A 1018 -5.23 10.19 -27.72
N PRO A 1019 -4.72 10.91 -28.74
CA PRO A 1019 -5.14 10.74 -30.12
C PRO A 1019 -5.05 9.32 -30.66
N PHE A 1020 -4.26 8.41 -30.09
CA PHE A 1020 -4.19 7.04 -30.60
C PHE A 1020 -5.21 6.10 -29.95
N VAL A 1021 -5.89 6.52 -28.90
CA VAL A 1021 -6.84 5.65 -28.19
C VAL A 1021 -8.15 5.56 -28.97
N THR A 1022 -8.51 4.34 -29.34
CA THR A 1022 -9.75 4.06 -30.09
C THR A 1022 -10.98 4.13 -29.16
N LYS A 1023 -12.17 4.37 -29.74
CA LYS A 1023 -13.42 4.43 -28.97
C LYS A 1023 -13.63 3.14 -28.15
N ASN A 1024 -14.07 3.28 -26.91
CA ASN A 1024 -14.24 2.20 -25.93
C ASN A 1024 -12.95 1.46 -25.56
N SER A 1025 -11.78 2.00 -25.89
CA SER A 1025 -10.47 1.53 -25.44
C SER A 1025 -9.91 2.46 -24.35
N TYR A 1026 -8.72 2.15 -23.85
CA TYR A 1026 -8.15 2.78 -22.66
C TYR A 1026 -6.85 3.55 -22.94
N LEU A 1027 -6.76 4.70 -22.27
CA LEU A 1027 -5.53 5.41 -21.94
C LEU A 1027 -5.24 5.15 -20.46
N ILE A 1028 -4.19 4.40 -20.17
CA ILE A 1028 -3.82 3.97 -18.82
C ILE A 1028 -2.65 4.83 -18.35
N VAL A 1029 -2.81 5.45 -17.18
CA VAL A 1029 -1.80 6.29 -16.53
C VAL A 1029 -1.28 5.54 -15.31
N GLN A 1030 0.00 5.17 -15.36
CA GLN A 1030 0.65 4.39 -14.32
C GLN A 1030 0.99 5.25 -13.09
N ASP A 1031 1.19 4.59 -11.95
CA ASP A 1031 1.69 5.18 -10.70
C ASP A 1031 0.95 6.42 -10.17
N ALA A 1032 -0.38 6.41 -10.23
CA ALA A 1032 -1.26 7.48 -9.75
C ALA A 1032 -1.07 7.83 -8.26
N LYS A 1033 -0.59 6.87 -7.47
CA LYS A 1033 -0.22 7.02 -6.06
C LYS A 1033 0.91 8.03 -5.81
N LEU A 1034 1.77 8.31 -6.81
CA LEU A 1034 2.99 9.09 -6.61
C LEU A 1034 2.74 10.54 -6.22
N ASP A 1035 1.63 11.16 -6.64
CA ASP A 1035 1.27 12.52 -6.19
C ASP A 1035 1.23 12.61 -4.66
N LYS A 1036 0.67 11.58 -4.02
CA LYS A 1036 0.57 11.51 -2.55
C LYS A 1036 1.93 11.23 -1.92
N ILE A 1037 2.69 10.30 -2.50
CA ILE A 1037 3.98 9.84 -1.95
C ILE A 1037 5.04 10.95 -2.05
N TRP A 1038 5.02 11.73 -3.13
CA TRP A 1038 5.92 12.87 -3.33
C TRP A 1038 5.42 14.15 -2.64
N GLY A 1039 4.12 14.23 -2.33
CA GLY A 1039 3.49 15.46 -1.86
C GLY A 1039 3.55 16.59 -2.89
N ALA A 1040 3.61 16.24 -4.18
CA ALA A 1040 3.76 17.18 -5.29
C ALA A 1040 2.88 16.77 -6.48
N ALA A 1041 2.60 17.70 -7.39
CA ALA A 1041 1.79 17.42 -8.58
C ALA A 1041 2.51 16.39 -9.48
N GLY A 1042 1.85 15.26 -9.71
CA GLY A 1042 2.36 14.12 -10.47
C GLY A 1042 1.29 13.56 -11.41
N PRO A 1043 1.16 12.22 -11.52
CA PRO A 1043 0.25 11.62 -12.49
C PRO A 1043 -1.24 11.96 -12.32
N THR A 1044 -1.73 11.99 -11.09
CA THR A 1044 -3.14 12.34 -10.80
C THR A 1044 -3.41 13.79 -11.18
N ALA A 1045 -2.53 14.72 -10.81
CA ALA A 1045 -2.68 16.13 -11.16
C ALA A 1045 -2.63 16.36 -12.68
N ALA A 1046 -1.70 15.71 -13.40
CA ALA A 1046 -1.58 15.82 -14.85
C ALA A 1046 -2.83 15.28 -15.56
N MET A 1047 -3.35 14.14 -15.12
CA MET A 1047 -4.60 13.56 -15.62
C MET A 1047 -5.79 14.51 -15.44
N GLN A 1048 -5.92 15.12 -14.26
CA GLN A 1048 -6.99 16.10 -14.02
C GLN A 1048 -6.87 17.33 -14.91
N ALA A 1049 -5.64 17.80 -15.18
CA ALA A 1049 -5.40 18.88 -16.13
C ALA A 1049 -5.78 18.48 -17.56
N PHE A 1050 -5.39 17.29 -17.99
CA PHE A 1050 -5.75 16.74 -19.30
C PHE A 1050 -7.27 16.62 -19.50
N LEU A 1051 -8.01 16.12 -18.50
CA LEU A 1051 -9.48 16.03 -18.57
C LEU A 1051 -10.16 17.41 -18.68
N ARG A 1052 -9.55 18.47 -18.13
CA ARG A 1052 -10.03 19.85 -18.30
C ARG A 1052 -9.74 20.41 -19.70
N LEU A 1053 -8.67 19.95 -20.35
CA LEU A 1053 -8.30 20.34 -21.71
C LEU A 1053 -9.09 19.56 -22.78
N CYS A 1054 -9.56 18.36 -22.45
CA CYS A 1054 -10.34 17.53 -23.35
C CYS A 1054 -11.80 17.98 -23.46
N PRO A 1055 -12.46 17.75 -24.62
CA PRO A 1055 -13.89 17.92 -24.75
C PRO A 1055 -14.64 17.10 -23.67
N PRO A 1056 -15.67 17.68 -23.01
CA PRO A 1056 -16.40 17.01 -21.95
C PRO A 1056 -16.93 15.64 -22.38
N GLY A 1057 -16.54 14.60 -21.63
CA GLY A 1057 -16.96 13.22 -21.85
C GLY A 1057 -16.24 12.50 -22.99
N GLU A 1058 -15.24 13.08 -23.65
CA GLU A 1058 -14.38 12.37 -24.62
C GLU A 1058 -13.61 11.23 -23.94
N PHE A 1059 -12.96 11.55 -22.83
CA PHE A 1059 -12.38 10.58 -21.89
C PHE A 1059 -13.13 10.65 -20.57
N VAL A 1060 -13.37 9.48 -19.98
CA VAL A 1060 -14.05 9.32 -18.69
C VAL A 1060 -13.18 8.42 -17.81
N VAL A 1061 -13.04 8.79 -16.53
CA VAL A 1061 -12.36 7.94 -15.55
C VAL A 1061 -13.24 6.69 -15.33
N GLU A 1062 -12.66 5.51 -15.52
CA GLU A 1062 -13.36 4.24 -15.36
C GLU A 1062 -13.23 3.76 -13.92
N ASP A 1063 -14.20 4.14 -13.08
CA ASP A 1063 -14.24 3.76 -11.67
C ASP A 1063 -14.87 2.38 -11.43
N GLU A 1064 -15.62 1.83 -12.39
CA GLU A 1064 -16.21 0.48 -12.27
C GLU A 1064 -15.15 -0.62 -12.14
N LEU A 1065 -13.99 -0.43 -12.77
CA LEU A 1065 -12.86 -1.36 -12.68
C LEU A 1065 -12.21 -1.35 -11.29
N LYS A 1066 -12.34 -0.27 -10.52
CA LYS A 1066 -11.82 -0.18 -9.14
C LYS A 1066 -12.64 -1.00 -8.14
N PHE A 1067 -13.82 -1.50 -8.54
CA PHE A 1067 -14.72 -2.25 -7.66
C PHE A 1067 -14.22 -3.68 -7.37
N HIS A 1068 -13.33 -4.22 -8.20
CA HIS A 1068 -13.01 -5.64 -8.18
C HIS A 1068 -11.73 -6.02 -7.41
N ALA A 1069 -10.92 -5.02 -7.01
CA ALA A 1069 -9.58 -5.12 -6.40
C ALA A 1069 -8.88 -3.75 -6.49
N TYR A 1070 -7.83 -3.56 -5.70
CA TYR A 1070 -7.06 -2.33 -5.64
C TYR A 1070 -6.09 -2.18 -6.84
N SER A 1071 -5.90 -0.95 -7.32
CA SER A 1071 -4.99 -0.64 -8.42
C SER A 1071 -4.25 0.67 -8.16
N GLN A 1072 -2.97 0.73 -8.52
CA GLN A 1072 -2.12 1.91 -8.36
C GLN A 1072 -2.21 2.86 -9.58
N HIS A 1073 -3.08 2.59 -10.55
CA HIS A 1073 -3.17 3.28 -11.83
C HIS A 1073 -4.51 4.00 -12.03
N ILE A 1074 -4.54 4.94 -12.98
CA ILE A 1074 -5.77 5.57 -13.46
C ILE A 1074 -6.10 5.05 -14.86
N TYR A 1075 -7.33 4.60 -15.04
CA TYR A 1075 -7.85 4.12 -16.32
C TYR A 1075 -8.81 5.14 -16.92
N LEU A 1076 -8.44 5.73 -18.05
CA LEU A 1076 -9.31 6.62 -18.81
C LEU A 1076 -9.89 5.86 -20.00
N ARG A 1077 -11.21 5.67 -20.02
CA ARG A 1077 -11.90 5.10 -21.18
C ARG A 1077 -12.27 6.22 -22.15
N ARG A 1078 -11.96 6.03 -23.44
CA ARG A 1078 -12.44 6.95 -24.47
C ARG A 1078 -13.90 6.64 -24.81
N ALA A 1079 -14.83 7.40 -24.26
CA ALA A 1079 -16.27 7.12 -24.38
C ALA A 1079 -16.85 7.57 -25.73
N GLN A 1080 -16.33 8.64 -26.31
CA GLN A 1080 -16.80 9.23 -27.57
C GLN A 1080 -15.65 9.86 -28.34
N VAL A 1081 -15.83 9.96 -29.66
CA VAL A 1081 -14.88 10.59 -30.59
C VAL A 1081 -15.56 11.86 -31.08
N THR A 1082 -15.42 12.93 -30.31
CA THR A 1082 -16.08 14.22 -30.56
C THR A 1082 -15.28 15.08 -31.53
N VAL A 1083 -13.95 14.92 -31.52
CA VAL A 1083 -13.02 15.62 -32.40
C VAL A 1083 -12.28 14.58 -33.25
N PRO A 1084 -12.17 14.76 -34.59
CA PRO A 1084 -11.41 13.85 -35.43
C PRO A 1084 -9.97 13.71 -34.94
N HIS A 1085 -9.40 12.51 -35.07
CA HIS A 1085 -8.03 12.21 -34.62
C HIS A 1085 -7.02 13.22 -35.18
N SER A 1086 -7.16 13.59 -36.45
CA SER A 1086 -6.39 14.64 -37.13
C SER A 1086 -6.40 16.01 -36.43
N HIS A 1087 -7.51 16.42 -35.81
CA HIS A 1087 -7.62 17.70 -35.10
C HIS A 1087 -6.99 17.64 -33.70
N PHE A 1088 -7.12 16.49 -33.03
CA PHE A 1088 -6.43 16.22 -31.76
C PHE A 1088 -4.92 16.22 -31.96
N MET A 1089 -4.42 15.61 -33.05
CA MET A 1089 -2.99 15.64 -33.40
C MET A 1089 -2.49 17.07 -33.67
N GLN A 1090 -3.27 17.92 -34.35
CA GLN A 1090 -2.88 19.33 -34.58
C GLN A 1090 -2.91 20.17 -33.30
N ALA A 1091 -3.88 19.95 -32.40
CA ALA A 1091 -3.94 20.62 -31.10
C ALA A 1091 -2.78 20.18 -30.20
N ALA A 1092 -2.46 18.89 -30.17
CA ALA A 1092 -1.31 18.34 -29.45
C ALA A 1092 0.02 18.94 -29.92
N MET A 1093 0.20 19.09 -31.24
CA MET A 1093 1.36 19.76 -31.82
C MET A 1093 1.47 21.25 -31.46
N LYS A 1094 0.35 21.95 -31.25
CA LYS A 1094 0.34 23.37 -30.84
C LYS A 1094 0.67 23.56 -29.36
N VAL A 1095 0.12 22.71 -28.50
CA VAL A 1095 0.41 22.71 -27.05
C VAL A 1095 1.89 22.39 -26.80
N ALA A 1096 2.45 21.43 -27.55
CA ALA A 1096 3.87 21.09 -27.52
C ALA A 1096 4.82 22.23 -27.96
N ALA A 1097 4.34 23.15 -28.81
CA ALA A 1097 5.12 24.28 -29.33
C ALA A 1097 5.15 25.50 -28.39
N GLY A 1098 4.55 25.42 -27.20
CA GLY A 1098 4.59 26.49 -26.19
C GLY A 1098 3.68 27.69 -26.47
N THR A 1099 2.76 27.59 -27.43
CA THR A 1099 1.67 28.56 -27.59
C THR A 1099 0.46 28.08 -26.78
N ALA A 1100 0.17 28.80 -25.69
CA ALA A 1100 -0.90 28.53 -24.75
C ALA A 1100 -2.27 28.30 -25.39
#